data_AF-A0A972P785-F1
#
_entry.id   AF-A0A972P785-F1
#
_cell.length_a   1.000
_cell.length_b   1.000
_cell.length_c   1.000
_cell.angle_alpha   90.00
_cell.angle_beta   90.00
_cell.angle_gamma   90.00
#
_symmetry.space_group_name_H-M   'P 1'
#
loop_
_entity.id
_entity.type
_entity.pdbx_description
1 polymer ?
#
loop_
_entity_poly.entity_id
_entity_poly.type
_entity_poly.pdbx_seq_one_letter_code
_entity_poly.pdbx_strand_id
1 'polypeptide(L)'
;MPARGTAANAVITRKAITYLNNGGLQDMNQTERAISAILSTFPTAESFESFYQMNDNSEICDSFISFAVRNGVIDSPDMESLEQFIRTHTDSAVTFRVPENINFEELLNRKKESLNLNLSLRAFCNRINTILTSHEMALPRVTNSMLIRLKKEPLDTPHKRNVLRSIAFWLGYERADISKKWNYDALIKLFPENRRSHKYSDYSEGVRIGFSLTSRGEVIDHEIIGWLKKTIKNYINEAIGHFLYGKWGKVKAYDITTLYVDFPKEKEGGNLEHYRQCLWSAVRLAHQVAVCWALSKYASNSRFLSMAIVSGDYATLDKHLLPILNAKLPDDPVIRMSDYARHGLLINDIRVILCQKPAETGLYSGESLPIWWITSLWTTHYFDFVPDLLHDETLQNTPASIEKLNQLLWPMEDVDSASSKMTEENAITTFFKYPHNSMLGVEIAKTLYYRKRYSEAAEILRIVLSINPKDLVARTLRMMVLRSMAIDTPSHRTAAAVYRQARQEADNVLEYCDCRTEDFYCEYAIVFMTEALSTVRYTRAHPEAVSDAREFRKIKHAVFKALDQAKHLFEKGISISSSATRSSYLLKSAIMVQAILRSDDELFINPIKPLTAALEVGQQDSMDVQWQVGLRRGELPAQKQDELVVKLTIQKGAIHDVSSGLFSYRPTTQFCNAVVLWDFFTVHTVQTAKLVREKLENAIKTARRAEQENVCIYSFTRSYGEMVTAQEYIEHMQRALKMIDEEVGGDWIGRDDTEIIVGTTRDKPPKLFTLNF
;
A
#
# COMPACT_ATOMS: atom_id res chain seq x y z
N MET A 1 72.37 33.19 -19.13
CA MET A 1 71.52 33.19 -20.35
C MET A 1 71.28 31.75 -20.75
N PRO A 2 70.11 31.35 -21.29
CA PRO A 2 68.76 31.95 -21.37
C PRO A 2 67.75 31.04 -20.59
N ALA A 3 66.42 31.16 -20.53
CA ALA A 3 65.38 32.15 -20.83
C ALA A 3 64.18 31.80 -19.91
N ARG A 4 63.40 32.82 -19.54
CA ARG A 4 62.24 32.76 -18.63
C ARG A 4 61.06 32.03 -19.26
N GLY A 5 60.44 31.13 -18.50
CA GLY A 5 59.12 30.52 -18.75
C GLY A 5 58.30 30.53 -17.46
N THR A 6 57.14 31.17 -17.54
CA THR A 6 56.16 31.54 -16.51
C THR A 6 55.67 30.43 -15.57
N ALA A 7 55.77 30.67 -14.26
CA ALA A 7 54.99 30.02 -13.21
C ALA A 7 54.02 31.05 -12.59
N ALA A 8 52.73 30.95 -12.93
CA ALA A 8 51.64 31.63 -12.22
C ALA A 8 50.30 31.05 -12.67
N ASN A 9 49.85 29.95 -12.06
CA ASN A 9 48.45 29.53 -12.08
C ASN A 9 48.19 28.52 -10.95
N ALA A 10 48.11 29.02 -9.72
CA ALA A 10 47.63 28.25 -8.58
C ALA A 10 47.16 29.14 -7.41
N VAL A 11 46.40 30.23 -7.65
CA VAL A 11 45.67 30.96 -6.57
C VAL A 11 44.26 31.44 -7.01
N ILE A 12 43.80 31.14 -8.22
CA ILE A 12 42.44 31.51 -8.68
C ILE A 12 41.49 30.32 -8.51
N THR A 13 41.21 29.91 -7.28
CA THR A 13 40.09 28.96 -7.02
C THR A 13 39.60 28.94 -5.57
N ARG A 14 39.68 30.06 -4.85
CA ARG A 14 39.04 30.18 -3.51
C ARG A 14 38.23 31.46 -3.27
N LYS A 15 38.13 32.37 -4.25
CA LYS A 15 37.27 33.57 -4.17
C LYS A 15 36.00 33.53 -5.04
N ALA A 16 35.77 32.44 -5.79
CA ALA A 16 34.60 32.29 -6.66
C ALA A 16 33.42 31.50 -6.02
N ILE A 17 33.55 31.03 -4.78
CA ILE A 17 32.53 30.16 -4.14
C ILE A 17 31.75 30.90 -3.03
N THR A 18 32.08 32.15 -2.72
CA THR A 18 31.41 32.92 -1.65
C THR A 18 30.50 34.05 -2.16
N TYR A 19 30.31 34.18 -3.47
CA TYR A 19 29.45 35.21 -4.08
C TYR A 19 28.16 34.71 -4.73
N LEU A 20 27.88 33.40 -4.71
CA LEU A 20 26.68 32.81 -5.34
C LEU A 20 25.54 32.48 -4.36
N ASN A 21 25.57 32.98 -3.13
CA ASN A 21 24.60 32.60 -2.09
C ASN A 21 23.86 33.74 -1.39
N ASN A 22 23.90 35.00 -1.86
CA ASN A 22 23.14 36.09 -1.22
C ASN A 22 22.92 37.34 -2.12
N GLY A 23 22.47 37.18 -3.37
CA GLY A 23 22.18 38.34 -4.22
C GLY A 23 21.20 38.02 -5.33
N GLY A 24 19.99 38.59 -5.28
CA GLY A 24 19.00 38.42 -6.35
C GLY A 24 17.69 39.19 -6.16
N LEU A 25 17.41 39.78 -4.99
CA LEU A 25 16.16 40.51 -4.74
C LEU A 25 16.34 42.02 -4.48
N GLN A 26 17.57 42.54 -4.51
CA GLN A 26 17.85 43.94 -4.16
C GLN A 26 18.08 44.91 -5.34
N ASP A 27 18.10 44.45 -6.60
CA ASP A 27 18.44 45.29 -7.76
C ASP A 27 17.42 45.28 -8.92
N MET A 28 16.20 44.76 -8.72
CA MET A 28 15.16 44.88 -9.75
C MET A 28 14.43 46.23 -9.66
N ASN A 29 14.38 46.98 -10.75
CA ASN A 29 13.61 48.22 -10.81
C ASN A 29 12.09 47.94 -10.85
N GLN A 30 11.28 48.97 -10.58
CA GLN A 30 9.82 48.83 -10.48
C GLN A 30 9.17 48.28 -11.77
N THR A 31 9.67 48.70 -12.93
CA THR A 31 9.20 48.24 -14.24
C THR A 31 9.50 46.76 -14.45
N GLU A 32 10.67 46.27 -14.07
CA GLU A 32 11.03 44.84 -14.19
C GLU A 32 10.16 43.94 -13.30
N ARG A 33 9.78 44.41 -12.11
CA ARG A 33 8.83 43.70 -11.24
C ARG A 33 7.44 43.65 -11.85
N ALA A 34 6.99 44.75 -12.47
CA ALA A 34 5.71 44.80 -13.17
C ALA A 34 5.68 43.86 -14.38
N ILE A 35 6.76 43.83 -15.18
CA ILE A 35 6.93 42.88 -16.29
C ILE A 35 6.84 41.43 -15.78
N SER A 36 7.60 41.10 -14.73
CA SER A 36 7.57 39.75 -14.14
C SER A 36 6.19 39.37 -13.58
N ALA A 37 5.46 40.31 -12.99
CA ALA A 37 4.10 40.08 -12.49
C ALA A 37 3.11 39.77 -13.63
N ILE A 38 3.17 40.52 -14.73
CA ILE A 38 2.33 40.32 -15.92
C ILE A 38 2.65 38.95 -16.54
N LEU A 39 3.93 38.67 -16.82
CA LEU A 39 4.35 37.41 -17.46
C LEU A 39 4.18 36.18 -16.56
N SER A 40 4.20 36.32 -15.23
CA SER A 40 3.86 35.21 -14.33
C SER A 40 2.35 34.91 -14.34
N THR A 41 1.53 35.94 -14.49
CA THR A 41 0.05 35.81 -14.55
C THR A 41 -0.42 35.31 -15.93
N PHE A 42 0.24 35.77 -16.99
CA PHE A 42 -0.03 35.42 -18.39
C PHE A 42 1.25 34.92 -19.04
N PRO A 43 1.61 33.64 -18.82
CA PRO A 43 2.86 33.09 -19.30
C PRO A 43 2.88 32.83 -20.80
N THR A 44 1.72 32.92 -21.46
CA THR A 44 1.54 32.77 -22.90
C THR A 44 0.47 33.72 -23.42
N ALA A 45 0.56 34.08 -24.70
CA ALA A 45 -0.49 34.85 -25.37
C ALA A 45 -1.84 34.12 -25.32
N GLU A 46 -1.85 32.79 -25.49
CA GLU A 46 -3.06 31.96 -25.36
C GLU A 46 -3.70 32.05 -23.94
N SER A 47 -2.87 32.13 -22.89
CA SER A 47 -3.34 32.29 -21.51
C SER A 47 -3.98 33.66 -21.26
N PHE A 48 -3.51 34.70 -21.96
CA PHE A 48 -4.13 36.03 -21.95
C PHE A 48 -5.41 36.08 -22.80
N GLU A 49 -5.39 35.51 -24.00
CA GLU A 49 -6.55 35.42 -24.90
C GLU A 49 -7.74 34.70 -24.27
N SER A 50 -7.48 33.52 -23.71
CA SER A 50 -8.52 32.76 -22.99
C SER A 50 -9.04 33.46 -21.73
N PHE A 51 -8.26 34.38 -21.16
CA PHE A 51 -8.65 35.15 -19.99
C PHE A 51 -9.58 36.31 -20.34
N TYR A 52 -9.24 37.14 -21.33
CA TYR A 52 -10.04 38.32 -21.66
C TYR A 52 -11.32 37.98 -22.42
N GLN A 53 -11.38 36.84 -23.12
CA GLN A 53 -12.61 36.37 -23.78
C GLN A 53 -13.74 35.99 -22.80
N MET A 54 -13.46 35.91 -21.50
CA MET A 54 -14.49 35.69 -20.48
C MET A 54 -15.06 37.04 -20.03
N ASN A 55 -16.34 37.29 -20.33
CA ASN A 55 -17.03 38.55 -19.98
C ASN A 55 -16.89 38.96 -18.50
N ASP A 56 -16.85 37.98 -17.57
CA ASP A 56 -16.71 38.22 -16.13
C ASP A 56 -15.33 38.78 -15.72
N ASN A 57 -14.35 38.83 -16.64
CA ASN A 57 -12.98 39.29 -16.37
C ASN A 57 -12.69 40.71 -16.88
N SER A 58 -13.66 41.43 -17.44
CA SER A 58 -13.44 42.75 -18.05
C SER A 58 -12.78 43.74 -17.09
N GLU A 59 -13.33 43.89 -15.88
CA GLU A 59 -12.80 44.78 -14.84
C GLU A 59 -11.38 44.37 -14.40
N ILE A 60 -11.10 43.06 -14.38
CA ILE A 60 -9.76 42.55 -14.06
C ILE A 60 -8.78 42.88 -15.19
N CYS A 61 -9.19 42.74 -16.44
CA CYS A 61 -8.39 43.09 -17.62
C CYS A 61 -8.05 44.58 -17.63
N ASP A 62 -9.02 45.46 -17.38
CA ASP A 62 -8.82 46.90 -17.28
C ASP A 62 -7.80 47.26 -16.19
N SER A 63 -7.83 46.54 -15.06
CA SER A 63 -6.84 46.72 -13.99
C SER A 63 -5.42 46.32 -14.41
N PHE A 64 -5.26 45.29 -15.27
CA PHE A 64 -3.96 44.89 -15.83
C PHE A 64 -3.42 45.90 -16.84
N ILE A 65 -4.27 46.46 -17.71
CA ILE A 65 -3.89 47.52 -18.67
C ILE A 65 -3.44 48.76 -17.89
N SER A 66 -4.24 49.19 -16.91
CA SER A 66 -3.91 50.32 -16.04
C SER A 66 -2.60 50.09 -15.27
N PHE A 67 -2.39 48.87 -14.77
CA PHE A 67 -1.15 48.49 -14.10
C PHE A 67 0.06 48.54 -15.04
N ALA A 68 -0.07 48.06 -16.28
CA ALA A 68 0.99 48.06 -17.28
C ALA A 68 1.41 49.50 -17.66
N VAL A 69 0.45 50.39 -17.89
CA VAL A 69 0.72 51.82 -18.21
C VAL A 69 1.39 52.52 -17.02
N ARG A 70 0.85 52.36 -15.80
CA ARG A 70 1.39 53.01 -14.59
C ARG A 70 2.85 52.64 -14.29
N ASN A 71 3.28 51.45 -14.70
CA ASN A 71 4.65 50.97 -14.47
C ASN A 71 5.55 51.06 -15.71
N GLY A 72 5.10 51.70 -16.79
CA GLY A 72 5.88 51.90 -18.01
C GLY A 72 6.15 50.61 -18.78
N VAL A 73 5.22 49.63 -18.70
CA VAL A 73 5.31 48.37 -19.45
C VAL A 73 4.76 48.53 -20.87
N ILE A 74 3.71 49.35 -21.02
CA ILE A 74 3.10 49.71 -22.31
C ILE A 74 2.84 51.21 -22.34
N ASP A 75 2.92 51.81 -23.53
CA ASP A 75 2.73 53.27 -23.71
C ASP A 75 1.27 53.65 -23.96
N SER A 76 0.47 52.76 -24.58
CA SER A 76 -0.93 53.01 -24.91
C SER A 76 -1.87 52.19 -24.00
N PRO A 77 -2.92 52.82 -23.42
CA PRO A 77 -3.82 52.19 -22.45
C PRO A 77 -4.92 51.35 -23.13
N ASP A 78 -4.52 50.43 -24.00
CA ASP A 78 -5.44 49.57 -24.76
C ASP A 78 -5.04 48.09 -24.68
N MET A 79 -6.01 47.22 -24.97
CA MET A 79 -5.83 45.77 -24.89
C MET A 79 -4.80 45.27 -25.91
N GLU A 80 -4.80 45.83 -27.12
CA GLU A 80 -3.92 45.40 -28.21
C GLU A 80 -2.46 45.64 -27.83
N SER A 81 -2.16 46.76 -27.19
CA SER A 81 -0.83 47.09 -26.66
C SER A 81 -0.36 46.10 -25.59
N LEU A 82 -1.24 45.69 -24.66
CA LEU A 82 -0.91 44.70 -23.64
C LEU A 82 -0.74 43.29 -24.24
N GLU A 83 -1.61 42.90 -25.17
CA GLU A 83 -1.51 41.62 -25.88
C GLU A 83 -0.21 41.54 -26.68
N GLN A 84 0.11 42.60 -27.43
CA GLN A 84 1.33 42.69 -28.22
C GLN A 84 2.57 42.63 -27.33
N PHE A 85 2.55 43.28 -26.17
CA PHE A 85 3.61 43.18 -25.17
C PHE A 85 3.81 41.73 -24.70
N ILE A 86 2.74 41.04 -24.31
CA ILE A 86 2.81 39.63 -23.86
C ILE A 86 3.34 38.74 -25.01
N ARG A 87 2.84 38.91 -26.24
CA ARG A 87 3.30 38.16 -27.41
C ARG A 87 4.80 38.35 -27.69
N THR A 88 5.33 39.57 -27.53
CA THR A 88 6.76 39.86 -27.79
C THR A 88 7.69 39.42 -26.67
N HIS A 89 7.21 39.33 -25.43
CA HIS A 89 8.02 39.04 -24.24
C HIS A 89 7.82 37.63 -23.69
N THR A 90 6.99 36.81 -24.36
CA THR A 90 6.86 35.40 -24.04
C THR A 90 7.80 34.57 -24.92
N ASP A 91 8.71 33.82 -24.31
CA ASP A 91 9.49 32.80 -25.03
C ASP A 91 8.57 31.67 -25.52
N SER A 92 8.36 31.60 -26.83
CA SER A 92 7.74 30.45 -27.47
C SER A 92 8.59 29.20 -27.18
N ALA A 93 8.02 28.22 -26.45
CA ALA A 93 8.59 26.90 -26.16
C ALA A 93 9.51 26.71 -24.94
N VAL A 94 9.18 27.29 -23.77
CA VAL A 94 9.60 26.65 -22.50
C VAL A 94 8.55 25.61 -22.09
N THR A 95 8.71 24.37 -22.54
CA THR A 95 7.94 23.22 -22.02
C THR A 95 8.24 23.03 -20.54
N PHE A 96 7.36 23.57 -19.69
CA PHE A 96 7.50 23.47 -18.25
C PHE A 96 7.12 22.06 -17.76
N ARG A 97 8.08 21.38 -17.13
CA ARG A 97 7.87 20.13 -16.38
C ARG A 97 7.66 20.46 -14.90
N VAL A 98 6.39 20.44 -14.45
CA VAL A 98 6.09 20.29 -13.02
C VAL A 98 6.66 18.93 -12.57
N PRO A 99 7.27 18.80 -11.39
CA PRO A 99 7.67 17.50 -10.87
C PRO A 99 6.47 16.54 -10.89
N GLU A 100 6.62 15.38 -11.54
CA GLU A 100 5.60 14.33 -11.54
C GLU A 100 5.31 13.97 -10.07
N ASN A 101 4.04 14.11 -9.66
CA ASN A 101 3.49 13.82 -8.32
C ASN A 101 3.33 14.98 -7.31
N ILE A 102 3.43 16.25 -7.70
CA ILE A 102 3.05 17.38 -6.81
C ILE A 102 1.65 17.91 -7.16
N ASN A 103 0.75 17.95 -6.16
CA ASN A 103 -0.55 18.61 -6.27
C ASN A 103 -0.56 19.95 -5.48
N PHE A 104 -1.63 20.74 -5.59
CA PHE A 104 -1.69 22.05 -4.94
C PHE A 104 -1.62 21.99 -3.40
N GLU A 105 -2.13 20.92 -2.79
CA GLU A 105 -2.00 20.71 -1.34
C GLU A 105 -0.54 20.52 -0.94
N GLU A 106 0.20 19.71 -1.69
CA GLU A 106 1.60 19.41 -1.42
C GLU A 106 2.49 20.64 -1.64
N LEU A 107 2.19 21.47 -2.65
CA LEU A 107 2.87 22.75 -2.84
C LEU A 107 2.74 23.65 -1.60
N LEU A 108 1.53 23.76 -1.02
CA LEU A 108 1.31 24.61 0.15
C LEU A 108 1.90 24.02 1.43
N ASN A 109 1.92 22.70 1.56
CA ASN A 109 2.53 22.00 2.70
C ASN A 109 4.06 22.11 2.65
N ARG A 110 4.66 22.02 1.46
CA ARG A 110 6.11 22.15 1.21
C ARG A 110 6.55 23.54 0.77
N LYS A 111 5.77 24.59 1.01
CA LYS A 111 6.07 25.97 0.56
C LYS A 111 7.44 26.50 1.02
N LYS A 112 8.00 25.98 2.13
CA LYS A 112 9.36 26.32 2.57
C LYS A 112 10.42 25.81 1.58
N GLU A 113 10.20 24.63 1.01
CA GLU A 113 11.12 23.96 0.08
C GLU A 113 10.82 24.35 -1.38
N SER A 114 9.54 24.43 -1.74
CA SER A 114 9.08 24.64 -3.12
C SER A 114 9.04 26.11 -3.52
N LEU A 115 8.72 27.01 -2.58
CA LEU A 115 8.56 28.45 -2.81
C LEU A 115 9.55 29.29 -1.99
N ASN A 116 10.49 28.67 -1.24
CA ASN A 116 11.36 29.36 -0.30
C ASN A 116 10.57 30.34 0.60
N LEU A 117 9.46 29.88 1.17
CA LEU A 117 8.50 30.71 1.89
C LEU A 117 8.26 30.19 3.31
N ASN A 118 8.75 30.93 4.31
CA ASN A 118 8.54 30.63 5.72
C ASN A 118 7.47 31.57 6.35
N LEU A 119 6.22 31.45 5.91
CA LEU A 119 5.10 32.25 6.40
C LEU A 119 3.91 31.39 6.80
N SER A 120 3.12 31.82 7.79
CA SER A 120 1.81 31.23 8.05
C SER A 120 0.86 31.45 6.86
N LEU A 121 -0.18 30.62 6.69
CA LEU A 121 -1.16 30.80 5.61
C LEU A 121 -1.86 32.16 5.68
N ARG A 122 -2.11 32.66 6.90
CA ARG A 122 -2.68 33.99 7.13
C ARG A 122 -1.73 35.10 6.66
N ALA A 123 -0.45 35.01 7.00
CA ALA A 123 0.55 35.98 6.56
C ALA A 123 0.76 35.94 5.03
N PHE A 124 0.68 34.75 4.44
CA PHE A 124 0.74 34.56 2.99
C PHE A 124 -0.44 35.23 2.27
N CYS A 125 -1.68 34.97 2.72
CA CYS A 125 -2.87 35.64 2.18
C CYS A 125 -2.78 37.17 2.30
N ASN A 126 -2.34 37.67 3.46
CA ASN A 126 -2.19 39.10 3.69
C ASN A 126 -1.19 39.72 2.72
N ARG A 127 -0.03 39.10 2.49
CA ARG A 127 0.96 39.61 1.54
C ARG A 127 0.44 39.70 0.11
N ILE A 128 -0.28 38.68 -0.37
CA ILE A 128 -0.90 38.72 -1.69
C ILE A 128 -1.89 39.89 -1.76
N ASN A 129 -2.81 39.97 -0.79
CA ASN A 129 -3.86 40.99 -0.80
C ASN A 129 -3.31 42.42 -0.66
N THR A 130 -2.23 42.62 0.10
CA THR A 130 -1.56 43.93 0.22
C THR A 130 -1.04 44.40 -1.13
N ILE A 131 -0.42 43.51 -1.91
CA ILE A 131 0.13 43.86 -3.23
C ILE A 131 -0.97 44.10 -4.25
N LEU A 132 -2.03 43.28 -4.24
CA LEU A 132 -3.19 43.53 -5.10
C LEU A 132 -3.81 44.90 -4.80
N THR A 133 -3.92 45.27 -3.52
CA THR A 133 -4.49 46.56 -3.11
C THR A 133 -3.55 47.73 -3.46
N SER A 134 -2.24 47.61 -3.23
CA SER A 134 -1.28 48.69 -3.49
C SER A 134 -1.13 49.02 -4.98
N HIS A 135 -1.43 48.06 -5.85
CA HIS A 135 -1.37 48.22 -7.30
C HIS A 135 -2.75 48.33 -7.96
N GLU A 136 -3.81 48.47 -7.16
CA GLU A 136 -5.20 48.59 -7.63
C GLU A 136 -5.62 47.48 -8.59
N MET A 137 -5.18 46.24 -8.32
CA MET A 137 -5.53 45.07 -9.10
C MET A 137 -6.92 44.56 -8.70
N ALA A 138 -7.82 44.42 -9.67
CA ALA A 138 -9.18 43.90 -9.44
C ALA A 138 -9.24 42.37 -9.31
N LEU A 139 -8.08 41.70 -9.18
CA LEU A 139 -7.99 40.27 -8.91
C LEU A 139 -8.63 39.90 -7.55
N PRO A 140 -9.23 38.70 -7.42
CA PRO A 140 -9.93 38.30 -6.21
C PRO A 140 -8.98 38.19 -5.01
N ARG A 141 -9.47 38.66 -3.85
CA ARG A 141 -8.76 38.52 -2.58
C ARG A 141 -8.57 37.05 -2.22
N VAL A 142 -7.36 36.72 -1.79
CA VAL A 142 -7.01 35.37 -1.33
C VAL A 142 -7.32 35.24 0.16
N THR A 143 -8.12 34.25 0.52
CA THR A 143 -8.47 33.94 1.92
C THR A 143 -8.02 32.54 2.30
N ASN A 144 -7.87 32.27 3.59
CA ASN A 144 -7.58 30.92 4.08
C ASN A 144 -8.63 29.90 3.62
N SER A 145 -9.92 30.29 3.57
CA SER A 145 -10.97 29.40 3.08
C SER A 145 -10.80 29.08 1.60
N MET A 146 -10.40 30.05 0.76
CA MET A 146 -10.12 29.79 -0.66
C MET A 146 -8.91 28.89 -0.86
N LEU A 147 -7.84 29.08 -0.09
CA LEU A 147 -6.69 28.17 -0.14
C LEU A 147 -7.07 26.74 0.28
N ILE A 148 -7.89 26.58 1.33
CA ILE A 148 -8.40 25.26 1.75
C ILE A 148 -9.27 24.63 0.65
N ARG A 149 -10.08 25.42 -0.05
CA ARG A 149 -10.89 24.93 -1.18
C ARG A 149 -10.01 24.50 -2.34
N LEU A 150 -9.00 25.28 -2.73
CA LEU A 150 -8.05 24.92 -3.78
C LEU A 150 -7.22 23.67 -3.43
N LYS A 151 -7.03 23.33 -2.14
CA LYS A 151 -6.42 22.05 -1.74
C LYS A 151 -7.31 20.83 -2.05
N LYS A 152 -8.63 21.00 -2.04
CA LYS A 152 -9.60 19.89 -1.98
C LYS A 152 -10.53 19.80 -3.19
N GLU A 153 -10.75 20.91 -3.87
CA GLU A 153 -11.71 21.06 -4.96
C GLU A 153 -10.99 21.23 -6.31
N PRO A 154 -11.62 20.84 -7.43
CA PRO A 154 -11.08 21.08 -8.76
C PRO A 154 -11.06 22.57 -9.12
N LEU A 155 -10.25 22.92 -10.14
CA LEU A 155 -10.13 24.27 -10.70
C LEU A 155 -11.21 24.54 -11.78
N ASP A 156 -12.47 24.49 -11.37
CA ASP A 156 -13.65 24.46 -12.23
C ASP A 156 -14.32 25.82 -12.46
N THR A 157 -14.13 26.80 -11.56
CA THR A 157 -14.76 28.12 -11.69
C THR A 157 -13.78 29.21 -12.14
N PRO A 158 -14.26 30.25 -12.87
CA PRO A 158 -13.45 31.44 -13.19
C PRO A 158 -12.85 32.10 -11.94
N HIS A 159 -13.63 32.17 -10.86
CA HIS A 159 -13.15 32.71 -9.59
C HIS A 159 -11.93 31.95 -9.03
N LYS A 160 -11.95 30.61 -9.01
CA LYS A 160 -10.80 29.81 -8.53
C LYS A 160 -9.57 30.00 -9.42
N ARG A 161 -9.77 30.08 -10.75
CA ARG A 161 -8.69 30.38 -11.71
C ARG A 161 -8.09 31.76 -11.46
N ASN A 162 -8.92 32.76 -11.17
CA ASN A 162 -8.45 34.11 -10.86
C ASN A 162 -7.79 34.21 -9.48
N VAL A 163 -8.15 33.36 -8.51
CA VAL A 163 -7.40 33.22 -7.25
C VAL A 163 -6.00 32.65 -7.50
N LEU A 164 -5.83 31.70 -8.44
CA LEU A 164 -4.48 31.28 -8.85
C LEU A 164 -3.72 32.41 -9.56
N ARG A 165 -4.40 33.23 -10.37
CA ARG A 165 -3.79 34.44 -10.96
C ARG A 165 -3.34 35.44 -9.89
N SER A 166 -4.09 35.61 -8.79
CA SER A 166 -3.64 36.40 -7.63
C SER A 166 -2.34 35.88 -7.02
N ILE A 167 -2.18 34.55 -6.96
CA ILE A 167 -0.95 33.92 -6.45
C ILE A 167 0.20 34.09 -7.46
N ALA A 168 -0.05 33.87 -8.75
CA ALA A 168 0.94 34.04 -9.81
C ALA A 168 1.42 35.49 -9.92
N PHE A 169 0.52 36.47 -9.85
CA PHE A 169 0.83 37.89 -9.83
C PHE A 169 1.78 38.24 -8.68
N TRP A 170 1.46 37.78 -7.47
CA TRP A 170 2.31 37.98 -6.30
C TRP A 170 3.69 37.32 -6.45
N LEU A 171 3.74 36.09 -6.98
CA LEU A 171 5.01 35.40 -7.26
C LEU A 171 5.86 36.18 -8.27
N GLY A 172 5.26 36.66 -9.36
CA GLY A 172 5.94 37.49 -10.34
C GLY A 172 6.49 38.79 -9.76
N TYR A 173 5.72 39.48 -8.92
CA TYR A 173 6.09 40.79 -8.39
C TYR A 173 7.15 40.74 -7.28
N GLU A 174 6.98 39.85 -6.30
CA GLU A 174 7.87 39.77 -5.12
C GLU A 174 8.98 38.75 -5.26
N ARG A 175 8.83 37.78 -6.17
CA ARG A 175 9.63 36.54 -6.22
C ARG A 175 9.94 36.14 -7.65
N ALA A 176 10.42 37.11 -8.45
CA ALA A 176 10.75 36.93 -9.86
C ALA A 176 11.74 35.78 -10.14
N ASP A 177 12.57 35.43 -9.15
CA ASP A 177 13.52 34.31 -9.19
C ASP A 177 12.84 32.94 -9.32
N ILE A 178 11.67 32.77 -8.68
CA ILE A 178 10.88 31.54 -8.71
C ILE A 178 9.63 31.65 -9.58
N SER A 179 9.20 32.85 -9.97
CA SER A 179 8.01 33.07 -10.80
C SER A 179 8.13 32.39 -12.16
N LYS A 180 9.34 32.29 -12.71
CA LYS A 180 9.63 31.51 -13.93
C LYS A 180 9.32 30.03 -13.79
N LYS A 181 9.37 29.49 -12.57
CA LYS A 181 9.03 28.09 -12.24
C LYS A 181 7.59 27.92 -11.76
N TRP A 182 7.03 28.91 -11.08
CA TRP A 182 5.71 28.83 -10.46
C TRP A 182 4.77 29.92 -11.01
N ASN A 183 4.66 29.98 -12.34
CA ASN A 183 3.72 30.86 -13.04
C ASN A 183 2.31 30.26 -13.09
N TYR A 184 1.35 31.00 -13.65
CA TYR A 184 -0.05 30.57 -13.71
C TYR A 184 -0.24 29.20 -14.38
N ASP A 185 0.44 28.92 -15.49
CA ASP A 185 0.32 27.64 -16.22
C ASP A 185 0.90 26.48 -15.39
N ALA A 186 2.01 26.71 -14.69
CA ALA A 186 2.57 25.74 -13.74
C ALA A 186 1.60 25.47 -12.57
N LEU A 187 0.94 26.52 -12.05
CA LEU A 187 -0.05 26.39 -10.99
C LEU A 187 -1.31 25.65 -11.46
N ILE A 188 -1.77 25.85 -12.70
CA ILE A 188 -2.89 25.09 -13.27
C ILE A 188 -2.55 23.61 -13.35
N LYS A 189 -1.33 23.25 -13.79
CA LYS A 189 -0.90 21.85 -13.92
C LYS A 189 -0.87 21.07 -12.60
N LEU A 190 -0.89 21.75 -11.45
CA LEU A 190 -1.10 21.14 -10.13
C LEU A 190 -2.51 20.57 -9.93
N PHE A 191 -3.43 20.96 -10.82
CA PHE A 191 -4.78 20.46 -10.94
C PHE A 191 -4.85 19.57 -12.19
N PRO A 192 -5.10 18.25 -12.07
CA PRO A 192 -4.98 17.32 -13.19
C PRO A 192 -5.85 17.70 -14.40
N GLU A 193 -5.25 18.04 -15.55
CA GLU A 193 -5.96 18.42 -16.77
C GLU A 193 -6.77 17.27 -17.41
N ASN A 194 -6.50 16.01 -17.04
CA ASN A 194 -7.23 14.83 -17.51
C ASN A 194 -8.46 14.45 -16.65
N ARG A 195 -8.95 15.36 -15.81
CA ARG A 195 -10.27 15.23 -15.13
C ARG A 195 -11.24 16.34 -15.54
N ARG A 196 -11.07 16.95 -16.72
CA ARG A 196 -12.09 17.83 -17.30
C ARG A 196 -13.37 17.01 -17.53
N SER A 197 -14.42 17.35 -16.79
CA SER A 197 -15.86 17.10 -17.01
C SER A 197 -16.50 15.72 -16.78
N HIS A 198 -15.79 14.59 -16.71
CA HIS A 198 -16.47 13.26 -16.64
C HIS A 198 -16.45 12.53 -15.28
N LYS A 199 -15.70 12.97 -14.26
CA LYS A 199 -15.49 12.18 -13.00
C LYS A 199 -15.97 12.78 -11.67
N TYR A 200 -16.69 13.90 -11.71
CA TYR A 200 -17.61 14.27 -10.61
C TYR A 200 -19.06 13.90 -10.96
N SER A 201 -19.24 12.99 -11.92
CA SER A 201 -20.49 12.31 -12.20
C SER A 201 -21.05 11.76 -10.88
N ASP A 202 -22.35 11.94 -10.66
CA ASP A 202 -23.09 11.10 -9.74
C ASP A 202 -22.91 9.65 -10.20
N TYR A 203 -21.88 8.95 -9.69
CA TYR A 203 -21.77 7.51 -9.90
C TYR A 203 -23.08 6.89 -9.42
N SER A 204 -23.77 6.20 -10.33
CA SER A 204 -25.01 5.50 -10.03
C SER A 204 -24.73 4.22 -9.25
N GLU A 205 -23.53 3.66 -9.37
CA GLU A 205 -23.17 2.36 -8.81
C GLU A 205 -21.94 2.39 -7.91
N GLY A 206 -21.92 1.47 -6.94
CA GLY A 206 -20.78 1.26 -6.06
C GLY A 206 -21.11 0.32 -4.91
N VAL A 207 -20.42 0.53 -3.80
CA VAL A 207 -20.60 -0.24 -2.57
C VAL A 207 -21.10 0.69 -1.48
N ARG A 208 -22.11 0.25 -0.73
CA ARG A 208 -22.57 0.87 0.52
C ARG A 208 -22.28 -0.07 1.68
N ILE A 209 -21.64 0.46 2.71
CA ILE A 209 -21.48 -0.20 3.99
C ILE A 209 -22.32 0.53 5.04
N GLY A 210 -23.24 -0.20 5.67
CA GLY A 210 -24.03 0.28 6.80
C GLY A 210 -23.51 -0.25 8.12
N PHE A 211 -23.71 0.52 9.19
CA PHE A 211 -23.34 0.22 10.56
C PHE A 211 -24.57 0.47 11.43
N SER A 212 -25.08 -0.55 12.10
CA SER A 212 -26.24 -0.44 12.98
C SER A 212 -25.86 -0.86 14.39
N LEU A 213 -26.18 0.00 15.35
CA LEU A 213 -26.07 -0.31 16.78
C LEU A 213 -27.44 -0.73 17.30
N THR A 214 -27.48 -1.89 17.95
CA THR A 214 -28.69 -2.41 18.60
C THR A 214 -28.38 -2.73 20.06
N SER A 215 -29.42 -2.74 20.89
CA SER A 215 -29.26 -2.97 22.32
C SER A 215 -30.39 -3.83 22.89
N ARG A 216 -30.04 -4.64 23.90
CA ARG A 216 -30.95 -5.46 24.70
C ARG A 216 -31.14 -4.87 26.10
N GLY A 217 -31.45 -3.57 26.18
CA GLY A 217 -31.83 -2.89 27.42
C GLY A 217 -30.91 -1.77 27.87
N GLU A 218 -29.69 -1.66 27.32
CA GLU A 218 -28.80 -0.52 27.56
C GLU A 218 -29.10 0.64 26.60
N VAL A 219 -28.98 1.88 27.07
CA VAL A 219 -29.18 3.04 26.19
C VAL A 219 -28.02 3.16 25.20
N ILE A 220 -28.35 3.41 23.93
CA ILE A 220 -27.42 3.89 22.90
C ILE A 220 -27.55 5.41 22.87
N ASP A 221 -26.60 6.10 23.49
CA ASP A 221 -26.61 7.56 23.58
C ASP A 221 -25.83 8.22 22.41
N HIS A 222 -25.84 9.55 22.40
CA HIS A 222 -25.12 10.33 21.41
C HIS A 222 -23.59 10.21 21.50
N GLU A 223 -23.04 9.82 22.66
CA GLU A 223 -21.59 9.62 22.84
C GLU A 223 -21.13 8.40 22.02
N ILE A 224 -21.87 7.28 22.09
CA ILE A 224 -21.57 6.05 21.35
C ILE A 224 -21.64 6.29 19.83
N ILE A 225 -22.70 6.96 19.35
CA ILE A 225 -22.84 7.29 17.93
C ILE A 225 -21.73 8.26 17.48
N GLY A 226 -21.40 9.23 18.32
CA GLY A 226 -20.32 10.19 18.08
C GLY A 226 -18.96 9.50 17.96
N TRP A 227 -18.68 8.55 18.86
CA TRP A 227 -17.49 7.70 18.81
C TRP A 227 -17.44 6.89 17.50
N LEU A 228 -18.50 6.16 17.17
CA LEU A 228 -18.53 5.31 15.97
C LEU A 228 -18.31 6.14 14.70
N LYS A 229 -18.98 7.29 14.58
CA LYS A 229 -18.81 8.23 13.46
C LYS A 229 -17.37 8.73 13.36
N LYS A 230 -16.73 9.04 14.49
CA LYS A 230 -15.33 9.49 14.54
C LYS A 230 -14.38 8.37 14.12
N THR A 231 -14.55 7.16 14.65
CA THR A 231 -13.75 5.98 14.31
C THR A 231 -13.79 5.68 12.81
N ILE A 232 -14.99 5.62 12.23
CA ILE A 232 -15.19 5.41 10.78
C ILE A 232 -14.48 6.52 9.98
N LYS A 233 -14.71 7.79 10.34
CA LYS A 233 -14.16 8.94 9.63
C LYS A 233 -12.63 8.96 9.68
N ASN A 234 -12.03 8.68 10.84
CA ASN A 234 -10.58 8.68 11.02
C ASN A 234 -9.94 7.61 10.13
N TYR A 235 -10.45 6.37 10.18
CA TYR A 235 -9.92 5.29 9.36
C TYR A 235 -10.02 5.58 7.86
N ILE A 236 -11.14 6.16 7.40
CA ILE A 236 -11.27 6.53 5.98
C ILE A 236 -10.23 7.57 5.59
N ASN A 237 -10.02 8.61 6.41
CA ASN A 237 -9.04 9.66 6.11
C ASN A 237 -7.61 9.10 6.05
N GLU A 238 -7.25 8.22 6.97
CA GLU A 238 -5.89 7.70 7.12
C GLU A 238 -5.56 6.62 6.10
N ALA A 239 -6.49 5.68 5.84
CA ALA A 239 -6.20 4.46 5.09
C ALA A 239 -6.92 4.33 3.74
N ILE A 240 -8.01 5.09 3.52
CA ILE A 240 -8.88 4.99 2.32
C ILE A 240 -8.96 6.30 1.54
N GLY A 241 -8.33 7.40 1.97
CA GLY A 241 -8.64 8.78 1.56
C GLY A 241 -8.81 9.12 0.06
N HIS A 242 -8.41 8.25 -0.87
CA HIS A 242 -8.67 8.36 -2.31
C HIS A 242 -10.15 8.57 -2.70
N PHE A 243 -11.12 8.11 -1.90
CA PHE A 243 -12.55 8.33 -2.15
C PHE A 243 -13.12 9.62 -1.52
N LEU A 244 -12.30 10.44 -0.85
CA LEU A 244 -12.77 11.65 -0.15
C LEU A 244 -12.96 12.83 -1.09
N TYR A 245 -14.01 12.76 -1.91
CA TYR A 245 -14.40 13.84 -2.80
C TYR A 245 -15.92 13.86 -3.01
N GLY A 246 -16.51 15.05 -3.20
CA GLY A 246 -17.96 15.19 -3.37
C GLY A 246 -18.76 14.60 -2.21
N LYS A 247 -19.64 13.63 -2.49
CA LYS A 247 -20.46 12.90 -1.49
C LYS A 247 -19.86 11.56 -1.03
N TRP A 248 -18.73 11.16 -1.61
CA TRP A 248 -18.13 9.83 -1.46
C TRP A 248 -17.19 9.75 -0.27
N GLY A 249 -17.05 8.56 0.33
CA GLY A 249 -16.21 8.34 1.51
C GLY A 249 -16.65 9.13 2.75
N LYS A 250 -17.85 9.73 2.74
CA LYS A 250 -18.39 10.50 3.85
C LYS A 250 -19.35 9.66 4.68
N VAL A 251 -19.20 9.74 6.00
CA VAL A 251 -20.11 9.10 6.96
C VAL A 251 -21.44 9.86 6.99
N LYS A 252 -22.52 9.16 6.65
CA LYS A 252 -23.89 9.66 6.62
C LYS A 252 -24.72 8.91 7.67
N ALA A 253 -25.74 9.56 8.20
CA ALA A 253 -26.71 8.93 9.08
C ALA A 253 -27.90 8.46 8.24
N TYR A 254 -28.36 7.23 8.49
CA TYR A 254 -29.63 6.74 7.97
C TYR A 254 -30.75 7.08 8.97
N ASP A 255 -30.50 6.81 10.25
CA ASP A 255 -31.34 7.16 11.39
C ASP A 255 -30.46 7.49 12.61
N ILE A 256 -31.01 7.44 13.83
CA ILE A 256 -30.30 7.77 15.07
C ILE A 256 -29.18 6.75 15.37
N THR A 257 -29.39 5.47 15.11
CA THR A 257 -28.47 4.38 15.49
C THR A 257 -27.76 3.73 14.29
N THR A 258 -28.10 4.16 13.08
CA THR A 258 -27.59 3.59 11.83
C THR A 258 -26.82 4.62 11.02
N LEU A 259 -25.56 4.31 10.72
CA LEU A 259 -24.67 5.09 9.87
C LEU A 259 -24.37 4.32 8.57
N TYR A 260 -23.98 5.02 7.50
CA TYR A 260 -23.49 4.39 6.28
C TYR A 260 -22.43 5.21 5.56
N VAL A 261 -21.67 4.54 4.70
CA VAL A 261 -20.64 5.12 3.83
C VAL A 261 -20.80 4.56 2.43
N ASP A 262 -20.67 5.43 1.42
CA ASP A 262 -20.69 5.06 0.00
C ASP A 262 -19.28 5.14 -0.61
N PHE A 263 -18.85 4.05 -1.26
CA PHE A 263 -17.63 3.97 -2.06
C PHE A 263 -17.96 3.73 -3.54
N PRO A 264 -17.72 4.69 -4.44
CA PRO A 264 -18.17 4.61 -5.83
C PRO A 264 -17.38 3.59 -6.65
N LYS A 265 -18.04 2.98 -7.63
CA LYS A 265 -17.38 2.22 -8.70
C LYS A 265 -16.84 3.21 -9.74
N GLU A 266 -15.55 3.56 -9.65
CA GLU A 266 -14.92 4.56 -10.54
C GLU A 266 -14.58 4.06 -11.94
N LYS A 267 -14.67 2.75 -12.19
CA LYS A 267 -14.44 2.13 -13.50
C LYS A 267 -15.76 1.89 -14.20
N GLU A 268 -15.86 2.33 -15.45
CA GLU A 268 -17.05 2.16 -16.29
C GLU A 268 -17.26 0.69 -16.68
N GLY A 269 -18.50 0.29 -16.93
CA GLY A 269 -18.87 -1.07 -17.35
C GLY A 269 -19.40 -1.96 -16.21
N GLY A 270 -20.17 -2.99 -16.56
CA GLY A 270 -20.92 -3.83 -15.60
C GLY A 270 -20.14 -4.99 -14.98
N ASN A 271 -18.83 -5.14 -15.24
CA ASN A 271 -18.06 -6.28 -14.72
C ASN A 271 -17.84 -6.16 -13.19
N LEU A 272 -18.03 -7.25 -12.46
CA LEU A 272 -17.75 -7.36 -11.03
C LEU A 272 -16.29 -7.02 -10.68
N GLU A 273 -15.33 -7.22 -11.58
CA GLU A 273 -13.94 -6.81 -11.40
C GLU A 273 -13.78 -5.29 -11.17
N HIS A 274 -14.72 -4.49 -11.66
CA HIS A 274 -14.68 -3.03 -11.52
C HIS A 274 -15.01 -2.56 -10.10
N TYR A 275 -15.67 -3.41 -9.29
CA TYR A 275 -15.98 -3.13 -7.88
C TYR A 275 -14.80 -3.36 -6.93
N ARG A 276 -13.64 -3.85 -7.42
CA ARG A 276 -12.49 -4.23 -6.58
C ARG A 276 -12.15 -3.23 -5.49
N GLN A 277 -11.93 -1.97 -5.90
CA GLN A 277 -11.38 -0.95 -5.01
C GLN A 277 -12.38 -0.53 -3.93
N CYS A 278 -13.65 -0.37 -4.31
CA CYS A 278 -14.72 0.02 -3.40
C CYS A 278 -15.14 -1.15 -2.47
N LEU A 279 -15.20 -2.39 -2.96
CA LEU A 279 -15.43 -3.57 -2.14
C LEU A 279 -14.30 -3.77 -1.12
N TRP A 280 -13.04 -3.71 -1.58
CA TRP A 280 -11.89 -3.84 -0.70
C TRP A 280 -11.87 -2.79 0.40
N SER A 281 -12.18 -1.53 0.06
CA SER A 281 -12.29 -0.44 1.02
C SER A 281 -13.41 -0.67 2.04
N ALA A 282 -14.57 -1.19 1.61
CA ALA A 282 -15.67 -1.52 2.51
C ALA A 282 -15.31 -2.65 3.49
N VAL A 283 -14.71 -3.74 3.02
CA VAL A 283 -14.32 -4.87 3.88
C VAL A 283 -13.22 -4.47 4.86
N ARG A 284 -12.23 -3.68 4.43
CA ARG A 284 -11.19 -3.16 5.33
C ARG A 284 -11.76 -2.25 6.42
N LEU A 285 -12.70 -1.38 6.06
CA LEU A 285 -13.38 -0.54 7.03
C LEU A 285 -14.18 -1.39 8.03
N ALA A 286 -14.89 -2.42 7.55
CA ALA A 286 -15.64 -3.33 8.41
C ALA A 286 -14.71 -4.07 9.40
N HIS A 287 -13.59 -4.62 8.91
CA HIS A 287 -12.57 -5.26 9.75
C HIS A 287 -12.11 -4.37 10.90
N GLN A 288 -11.73 -3.13 10.59
CA GLN A 288 -11.16 -2.21 11.56
C GLN A 288 -12.20 -1.77 12.59
N VAL A 289 -13.41 -1.44 12.13
CA VAL A 289 -14.50 -1.05 13.02
C VAL A 289 -14.95 -2.21 13.91
N ALA A 290 -14.95 -3.47 13.41
CA ALA A 290 -15.30 -4.64 14.22
C ALA A 290 -14.34 -4.83 15.42
N VAL A 291 -13.03 -4.68 15.18
CA VAL A 291 -12.02 -4.85 16.24
C VAL A 291 -12.00 -3.64 17.19
N CYS A 292 -12.04 -2.41 16.65
CA CYS A 292 -12.15 -1.20 17.48
C CYS A 292 -13.43 -1.18 18.32
N TRP A 293 -14.55 -1.72 17.82
CA TRP A 293 -15.76 -1.89 18.61
C TRP A 293 -15.51 -2.79 19.80
N ALA A 294 -14.91 -3.96 19.58
CA ALA A 294 -14.61 -4.93 20.64
C ALA A 294 -13.65 -4.39 21.72
N LEU A 295 -12.76 -3.48 21.35
CA LEU A 295 -11.82 -2.80 22.26
C LEU A 295 -12.43 -1.56 22.93
N SER A 296 -13.58 -1.09 22.46
CA SER A 296 -14.18 0.13 22.99
C SER A 296 -14.81 -0.10 24.37
N LYS A 297 -14.75 0.92 25.23
CA LYS A 297 -15.48 0.96 26.51
C LYS A 297 -17.01 0.85 26.37
N TYR A 298 -17.53 0.98 25.14
CA TYR A 298 -18.97 0.94 24.86
C TYR A 298 -19.46 -0.46 24.52
N ALA A 299 -18.55 -1.39 24.18
CA ALA A 299 -18.90 -2.78 23.91
C ALA A 299 -19.34 -3.47 25.21
N SER A 300 -20.49 -4.13 25.16
CA SER A 300 -21.03 -4.89 26.28
C SER A 300 -21.79 -6.11 25.77
N ASN A 301 -22.16 -7.02 26.67
CA ASN A 301 -23.03 -8.15 26.34
C ASN A 301 -24.45 -7.72 25.94
N SER A 302 -24.80 -6.45 26.13
CA SER A 302 -26.13 -5.92 25.84
C SER A 302 -26.15 -5.02 24.60
N ARG A 303 -25.00 -4.58 24.07
CA ARG A 303 -24.88 -3.69 22.92
C ARG A 303 -24.17 -4.38 21.77
N PHE A 304 -24.78 -4.35 20.60
CA PHE A 304 -24.33 -5.11 19.43
C PHE A 304 -24.09 -4.17 18.25
N LEU A 305 -22.99 -4.39 17.55
CA LEU A 305 -22.68 -3.76 16.27
C LEU A 305 -22.94 -4.76 15.15
N SER A 306 -23.78 -4.38 14.20
CA SER A 306 -23.99 -5.11 12.94
C SER A 306 -23.57 -4.24 11.77
N MET A 307 -22.87 -4.82 10.80
CA MET A 307 -22.45 -4.15 9.57
C MET A 307 -22.97 -4.92 8.36
N ALA A 308 -23.40 -4.20 7.34
CA ALA A 308 -23.91 -4.77 6.11
C ALA A 308 -23.20 -4.16 4.90
N ILE A 309 -22.66 -5.01 4.02
CA ILE A 309 -22.01 -4.62 2.77
C ILE A 309 -22.90 -5.02 1.59
N VAL A 310 -23.34 -4.02 0.83
CA VAL A 310 -24.17 -4.21 -0.37
C VAL A 310 -23.54 -3.50 -1.56
N SER A 311 -23.70 -4.07 -2.76
CA SER A 311 -23.07 -3.59 -3.99
C SER A 311 -24.10 -3.54 -5.11
N GLY A 312 -23.98 -2.57 -6.01
CA GLY A 312 -24.94 -2.35 -7.10
C GLY A 312 -25.28 -0.87 -7.28
N ASP A 313 -26.47 -0.61 -7.81
CA ASP A 313 -27.02 0.74 -8.00
C ASP A 313 -27.46 1.35 -6.66
N TYR A 314 -26.90 2.51 -6.31
CA TYR A 314 -27.20 3.26 -5.09
C TYR A 314 -28.68 3.55 -4.88
N ALA A 315 -29.48 3.69 -5.95
CA ALA A 315 -30.92 3.91 -5.86
C ALA A 315 -31.67 2.69 -5.29
N THR A 316 -31.05 1.50 -5.32
CA THR A 316 -31.66 0.24 -4.92
C THR A 316 -31.05 -0.38 -3.67
N LEU A 317 -29.86 0.06 -3.24
CA LEU A 317 -29.11 -0.58 -2.15
C LEU A 317 -29.86 -0.63 -0.82
N ASP A 318 -30.70 0.36 -0.52
CA ASP A 318 -31.44 0.41 0.74
C ASP A 318 -32.46 -0.73 0.88
N LYS A 319 -32.95 -1.28 -0.25
CA LYS A 319 -33.82 -2.46 -0.27
C LYS A 319 -33.13 -3.71 0.27
N HIS A 320 -31.80 -3.78 0.18
CA HIS A 320 -31.01 -4.90 0.67
C HIS A 320 -30.31 -4.57 1.99
N LEU A 321 -29.86 -3.33 2.18
CA LEU A 321 -29.05 -2.93 3.33
C LEU A 321 -29.79 -3.12 4.66
N LEU A 322 -31.00 -2.56 4.78
CA LEU A 322 -31.73 -2.59 6.06
C LEU A 322 -32.18 -4.00 6.46
N PRO A 323 -32.72 -4.84 5.54
CA PRO A 323 -33.02 -6.22 5.89
C PRO A 323 -31.80 -7.00 6.39
N ILE A 324 -30.62 -6.79 5.78
CA ILE A 324 -29.38 -7.45 6.21
C ILE A 324 -28.93 -6.98 7.60
N LEU A 325 -29.00 -5.66 7.88
CA LEU A 325 -28.65 -5.11 9.19
C LEU A 325 -29.57 -5.62 10.30
N ASN A 326 -30.87 -5.79 10.01
CA ASN A 326 -31.87 -6.18 11.00
C ASN A 326 -32.09 -7.70 11.10
N ALA A 327 -31.47 -8.49 10.24
CA ALA A 327 -31.61 -9.94 10.25
C ALA A 327 -31.12 -10.55 11.57
N LYS A 328 -31.89 -11.49 12.10
CA LYS A 328 -31.48 -12.33 13.23
C LYS A 328 -30.75 -13.54 12.70
N LEU A 329 -29.44 -13.58 12.90
CA LEU A 329 -28.57 -14.63 12.40
C LEU A 329 -28.00 -15.45 13.57
N PRO A 330 -27.63 -16.73 13.34
CA PRO A 330 -26.91 -17.53 14.34
C PRO A 330 -25.61 -16.84 14.76
N ASP A 331 -25.33 -16.83 16.07
CA ASP A 331 -24.13 -16.21 16.67
C ASP A 331 -23.94 -14.71 16.43
N ASP A 332 -24.96 -14.03 15.87
CA ASP A 332 -25.01 -12.59 15.62
C ASP A 332 -23.73 -12.03 14.94
N PRO A 333 -23.41 -12.47 13.72
CA PRO A 333 -22.17 -12.14 13.06
C PRO A 333 -22.13 -10.65 12.72
N VAL A 334 -20.97 -10.05 13.01
CA VAL A 334 -20.77 -8.60 12.96
C VAL A 334 -20.71 -8.08 11.53
N ILE A 335 -20.14 -8.83 10.57
CA ILE A 335 -19.98 -8.38 9.17
C ILE A 335 -20.81 -9.26 8.24
N ARG A 336 -21.83 -8.66 7.63
CA ARG A 336 -22.85 -9.31 6.79
C ARG A 336 -22.82 -8.71 5.39
N MET A 337 -23.33 -9.42 4.40
CA MET A 337 -23.33 -8.96 3.01
C MET A 337 -24.44 -9.59 2.16
N SER A 338 -24.80 -8.88 1.10
CA SER A 338 -25.65 -9.39 0.01
C SER A 338 -24.90 -10.42 -0.85
N ASP A 339 -25.63 -11.27 -1.57
CA ASP A 339 -25.02 -12.23 -2.50
C ASP A 339 -24.26 -11.58 -3.66
N TYR A 340 -24.73 -10.42 -4.17
CA TYR A 340 -24.00 -9.70 -5.21
C TYR A 340 -22.64 -9.17 -4.71
N ALA A 341 -22.61 -8.61 -3.49
CA ALA A 341 -21.36 -8.21 -2.85
C ALA A 341 -20.42 -9.41 -2.64
N ARG A 342 -20.96 -10.55 -2.17
CA ARG A 342 -20.20 -11.80 -2.01
C ARG A 342 -19.54 -12.24 -3.31
N HIS A 343 -20.29 -12.27 -4.41
CA HIS A 343 -19.75 -12.67 -5.71
C HIS A 343 -18.63 -11.71 -6.16
N GLY A 344 -18.82 -10.42 -5.93
CA GLY A 344 -17.80 -9.39 -6.14
C GLY A 344 -16.52 -9.64 -5.32
N LEU A 345 -16.63 -10.07 -4.06
CA LEU A 345 -15.45 -10.41 -3.25
C LEU A 345 -14.66 -11.59 -3.84
N LEU A 346 -15.34 -12.65 -4.27
CA LEU A 346 -14.71 -13.87 -4.80
C LEU A 346 -14.00 -13.65 -6.13
N ILE A 347 -14.62 -12.91 -7.06
CA ILE A 347 -14.01 -12.57 -8.35
C ILE A 347 -12.80 -11.65 -8.18
N ASN A 348 -12.84 -10.75 -7.19
CA ASN A 348 -11.77 -9.80 -6.94
C ASN A 348 -10.69 -10.31 -5.98
N ASP A 349 -10.73 -11.58 -5.62
CA ASP A 349 -9.74 -12.24 -4.78
C ASP A 349 -9.56 -11.57 -3.40
N ILE A 350 -10.65 -11.02 -2.85
CA ILE A 350 -10.65 -10.41 -1.52
C ILE A 350 -10.71 -11.53 -0.47
N ARG A 351 -9.63 -11.66 0.31
CA ARG A 351 -9.32 -12.83 1.15
C ARG A 351 -10.11 -12.89 2.46
N VAL A 352 -11.38 -13.30 2.37
CA VAL A 352 -12.28 -13.53 3.52
C VAL A 352 -12.76 -14.98 3.57
N ILE A 353 -13.13 -15.46 4.76
CA ILE A 353 -13.83 -16.73 4.96
C ILE A 353 -15.30 -16.44 5.22
N LEU A 354 -16.16 -17.06 4.42
CA LEU A 354 -17.60 -16.88 4.47
C LEU A 354 -18.27 -18.10 5.13
N CYS A 355 -19.48 -17.90 5.64
CA CYS A 355 -20.34 -19.01 6.05
C CYS A 355 -20.61 -19.97 4.89
N GLN A 356 -20.83 -21.26 5.21
CA GLN A 356 -21.05 -22.30 4.19
C GLN A 356 -22.42 -22.19 3.50
N LYS A 357 -23.45 -21.76 4.25
CA LYS A 357 -24.81 -21.61 3.78
C LYS A 357 -25.34 -20.24 4.19
N PRO A 358 -25.96 -19.48 3.28
CA PRO A 358 -26.58 -18.21 3.63
C PRO A 358 -27.82 -18.45 4.48
N ALA A 359 -28.19 -17.43 5.26
CA ALA A 359 -29.54 -17.34 5.81
C ALA A 359 -30.44 -16.64 4.80
N GLU A 360 -31.73 -16.95 4.79
CA GLU A 360 -32.70 -16.31 3.90
C GLU A 360 -33.65 -15.41 4.69
N THR A 361 -33.90 -14.20 4.18
CA THR A 361 -34.92 -13.29 4.71
C THR A 361 -35.84 -12.87 3.59
N GLY A 362 -37.16 -12.95 3.80
CA GLY A 362 -38.13 -12.46 2.84
C GLY A 362 -38.13 -10.93 2.78
N LEU A 363 -38.13 -10.39 1.56
CA LEU A 363 -38.34 -8.97 1.30
C LEU A 363 -39.84 -8.66 1.18
N TYR A 364 -40.21 -7.39 1.39
CA TYR A 364 -41.59 -6.93 1.20
C TYR A 364 -42.12 -7.15 -0.25
N SER A 365 -41.21 -7.32 -1.22
CA SER A 365 -41.54 -7.67 -2.62
C SER A 365 -41.95 -9.14 -2.81
N GLY A 366 -41.79 -10.00 -1.80
CA GLY A 366 -41.96 -11.46 -1.92
C GLY A 366 -40.70 -12.19 -2.40
N GLU A 367 -39.62 -11.47 -2.71
CA GLU A 367 -38.32 -12.05 -3.06
C GLU A 367 -37.58 -12.55 -1.81
N SER A 368 -36.84 -13.66 -1.92
CA SER A 368 -35.92 -14.12 -0.87
C SER A 368 -34.57 -13.43 -1.02
N LEU A 369 -34.07 -12.83 0.06
CA LEU A 369 -32.73 -12.24 0.12
C LEU A 369 -31.77 -13.20 0.84
N PRO A 370 -30.81 -13.82 0.14
CA PRO A 370 -29.72 -14.56 0.76
C PRO A 370 -28.75 -13.60 1.46
N ILE A 371 -28.49 -13.87 2.73
CA ILE A 371 -27.59 -13.13 3.61
C ILE A 371 -26.39 -14.00 3.91
N TRP A 372 -25.22 -13.51 3.51
CA TRP A 372 -23.93 -14.12 3.81
C TRP A 372 -23.22 -13.31 4.89
N TRP A 373 -22.32 -13.94 5.63
CA TRP A 373 -21.48 -13.24 6.61
C TRP A 373 -20.06 -13.78 6.62
N ILE A 374 -19.16 -12.92 7.10
CA ILE A 374 -17.76 -13.26 7.29
C ILE A 374 -17.63 -14.00 8.61
N THR A 375 -17.08 -15.21 8.57
CA THR A 375 -16.74 -15.98 9.77
C THR A 375 -15.31 -15.73 10.22
N SER A 376 -14.41 -15.42 9.30
CA SER A 376 -13.03 -15.04 9.59
C SER A 376 -12.41 -14.25 8.43
N LEU A 377 -11.33 -13.53 8.67
CA LEU A 377 -10.60 -12.79 7.65
C LEU A 377 -9.15 -13.30 7.60
N TRP A 378 -8.52 -13.35 6.43
CA TRP A 378 -7.09 -13.70 6.32
C TRP A 378 -6.20 -12.53 6.77
N THR A 379 -6.32 -12.18 8.04
CA THR A 379 -5.74 -10.96 8.59
C THR A 379 -4.23 -11.02 8.67
N THR A 380 -3.66 -12.21 8.83
CA THR A 380 -2.21 -12.43 8.90
C THR A 380 -1.46 -11.88 7.69
N HIS A 381 -2.09 -11.82 6.50
CA HIS A 381 -1.41 -11.37 5.28
C HIS A 381 -2.06 -10.14 4.66
N TYR A 382 -3.40 -10.03 4.69
CA TYR A 382 -4.11 -9.10 3.79
C TYR A 382 -4.70 -7.88 4.49
N PHE A 383 -5.00 -7.95 5.79
CA PHE A 383 -5.62 -6.85 6.51
C PHE A 383 -4.61 -6.13 7.40
N ASP A 384 -4.59 -4.80 7.31
CA ASP A 384 -3.64 -3.97 8.05
C ASP A 384 -3.83 -4.13 9.57
N PHE A 385 -2.82 -3.73 10.35
CA PHE A 385 -2.95 -3.71 11.80
C PHE A 385 -4.07 -2.77 12.24
N VAL A 386 -4.72 -3.13 13.33
CA VAL A 386 -5.67 -2.23 14.01
C VAL A 386 -4.85 -1.27 14.86
N PRO A 387 -4.96 0.06 14.65
CA PRO A 387 -4.13 1.04 15.36
C PRO A 387 -4.19 0.88 16.88
N ASP A 388 -5.36 0.60 17.45
CA ASP A 388 -5.54 0.42 18.89
C ASP A 388 -4.74 -0.78 19.44
N LEU A 389 -4.55 -1.84 18.65
CA LEU A 389 -3.71 -2.98 19.02
C LEU A 389 -2.24 -2.72 18.75
N LEU A 390 -1.93 -2.07 17.62
CA LEU A 390 -0.56 -1.76 17.23
C LEU A 390 0.12 -0.84 18.27
N HIS A 391 -0.64 0.06 18.88
CA HIS A 391 -0.16 1.02 19.88
C HIS A 391 -0.50 0.62 21.33
N ASP A 392 -1.15 -0.53 21.56
CA ASP A 392 -1.39 -1.04 22.92
C ASP A 392 -0.05 -1.27 23.64
N GLU A 393 0.13 -0.65 24.80
CA GLU A 393 1.38 -0.70 25.56
C GLU A 393 1.77 -2.12 25.98
N THR A 394 0.80 -3.00 26.25
CA THR A 394 1.04 -4.39 26.66
C THR A 394 1.55 -5.26 25.52
N LEU A 395 1.23 -4.89 24.28
CA LEU A 395 1.64 -5.63 23.09
C LEU A 395 3.01 -5.19 22.56
N GLN A 396 3.62 -4.12 23.09
CA GLN A 396 4.90 -3.60 22.61
C GLN A 396 6.07 -4.53 22.92
N ASN A 397 7.19 -4.34 22.21
CA ASN A 397 8.43 -5.07 22.41
C ASN A 397 9.40 -4.41 23.42
N THR A 398 8.89 -3.57 24.32
CA THR A 398 9.73 -3.00 25.41
C THR A 398 9.85 -4.01 26.56
N PRO A 399 10.97 -4.07 27.30
CA PRO A 399 11.12 -5.00 28.42
C PRO A 399 9.98 -4.96 29.44
N ALA A 400 9.47 -3.77 29.78
CA ALA A 400 8.34 -3.61 30.70
C ALA A 400 7.03 -4.19 30.12
N SER A 401 6.78 -3.97 28.83
CA SER A 401 5.63 -4.57 28.13
C SER A 401 5.72 -6.09 28.09
N ILE A 402 6.92 -6.65 27.85
CA ILE A 402 7.17 -8.09 27.86
C ILE A 402 6.80 -8.67 29.21
N GLU A 403 7.30 -8.07 30.29
CA GLU A 403 7.03 -8.51 31.66
C GLU A 403 5.54 -8.42 32.00
N LYS A 404 4.88 -7.29 31.71
CA LYS A 404 3.44 -7.08 31.93
C LYS A 404 2.60 -8.12 31.18
N LEU A 405 2.94 -8.40 29.91
CA LEU A 405 2.25 -9.42 29.12
C LEU A 405 2.46 -10.82 29.68
N ASN A 406 3.69 -11.17 30.08
CA ASN A 406 3.98 -12.50 30.62
C ASN A 406 3.25 -12.75 31.95
N GLN A 407 3.18 -11.74 32.82
CA GLN A 407 2.40 -11.81 34.07
C GLN A 407 0.91 -12.03 33.80
N LEU A 408 0.36 -11.42 32.73
CA LEU A 408 -1.04 -11.62 32.33
C LEU A 408 -1.31 -13.02 31.78
N LEU A 409 -0.39 -13.58 30.98
CA LEU A 409 -0.55 -14.88 30.32
C LEU A 409 -0.24 -16.06 31.24
N TRP A 410 0.75 -15.92 32.12
CA TRP A 410 1.24 -16.95 33.03
C TRP A 410 1.43 -16.39 34.44
N PRO A 411 0.33 -16.18 35.20
CA PRO A 411 0.42 -15.74 36.58
C PRO A 411 1.13 -16.80 37.44
N MET A 412 2.22 -16.43 38.11
CA MET A 412 2.88 -17.31 39.10
C MET A 412 2.06 -17.32 40.40
N GLU A 413 1.93 -18.48 41.03
CA GLU A 413 0.97 -18.78 42.12
C GLU A 413 1.12 -17.99 43.44
N ASP A 414 2.07 -17.06 43.58
CA ASP A 414 2.36 -16.36 44.86
C ASP A 414 2.10 -14.85 44.85
N VAL A 415 1.39 -14.31 43.85
CA VAL A 415 0.92 -12.91 43.96
C VAL A 415 -0.43 -12.91 44.65
N ASP A 416 -0.38 -12.78 45.98
CA ASP A 416 -1.54 -12.54 46.82
C ASP A 416 -2.58 -11.66 46.12
N SER A 417 -3.82 -12.14 46.15
CA SER A 417 -5.07 -11.53 45.67
C SER A 417 -5.37 -10.11 46.21
N ALA A 418 -4.40 -9.45 46.84
CA ALA A 418 -4.44 -8.09 47.38
C ALA A 418 -3.70 -7.03 46.53
N SER A 419 -3.03 -7.39 45.42
CA SER A 419 -2.44 -6.41 44.48
C SER A 419 -3.38 -6.10 43.30
N SER A 420 -4.64 -5.78 43.63
CA SER A 420 -5.71 -5.34 42.72
C SER A 420 -5.47 -3.98 42.04
N LYS A 421 -4.26 -3.74 41.55
CA LYS A 421 -3.90 -2.70 40.58
C LYS A 421 -3.73 -3.25 39.16
N MET A 422 -4.31 -4.40 38.82
CA MET A 422 -4.56 -4.79 37.41
C MET A 422 -5.77 -4.01 36.83
N THR A 423 -5.88 -2.72 37.15
CA THR A 423 -7.02 -1.84 36.87
C THR A 423 -6.95 -1.12 35.52
N GLU A 424 -5.88 -1.30 34.73
CA GLU A 424 -5.81 -0.72 33.39
C GLU A 424 -6.41 -1.67 32.36
N GLU A 425 -7.53 -1.27 31.78
CA GLU A 425 -8.10 -1.92 30.59
C GLU A 425 -7.09 -1.84 29.44
N ASN A 426 -6.80 -3.00 28.84
CA ASN A 426 -5.93 -3.16 27.68
C ASN A 426 -6.50 -4.27 26.77
N ALA A 427 -5.88 -4.49 25.62
CA ALA A 427 -6.36 -5.47 24.65
C ALA A 427 -6.44 -6.90 25.22
N ILE A 428 -5.47 -7.30 26.04
CA ILE A 428 -5.41 -8.65 26.64
C ILE A 428 -6.52 -8.83 27.67
N THR A 429 -6.66 -7.89 28.62
CA THR A 429 -7.70 -7.97 29.65
C THR A 429 -9.10 -7.86 29.03
N THR A 430 -9.26 -7.09 27.94
CA THR A 430 -10.51 -7.02 27.17
C THR A 430 -10.82 -8.35 26.49
N PHE A 431 -9.83 -8.97 25.84
CA PHE A 431 -10.01 -10.29 25.23
C PHE A 431 -10.36 -11.36 26.27
N PHE A 432 -9.75 -11.34 27.45
CA PHE A 432 -10.09 -12.28 28.53
C PHE A 432 -11.50 -12.09 29.10
N LYS A 433 -12.04 -10.86 29.09
CA LYS A 433 -13.45 -10.61 29.43
C LYS A 433 -14.41 -11.16 28.36
N TYR A 434 -14.01 -11.14 27.09
CA TYR A 434 -14.85 -11.54 25.95
C TYR A 434 -14.14 -12.52 25.00
N PRO A 435 -13.75 -13.71 25.48
CA PRO A 435 -12.86 -14.59 24.72
C PRO A 435 -13.55 -15.25 23.51
N HIS A 436 -14.89 -15.17 23.44
CA HIS A 436 -15.69 -15.63 22.31
C HIS A 436 -15.46 -14.79 21.03
N ASN A 437 -14.87 -13.60 21.14
CA ASN A 437 -14.49 -12.79 19.98
C ASN A 437 -13.18 -13.32 19.36
N SER A 438 -13.29 -14.36 18.52
CA SER A 438 -12.13 -14.96 17.86
C SER A 438 -11.37 -13.96 16.98
N MET A 439 -12.07 -13.03 16.33
CA MET A 439 -11.46 -11.99 15.48
C MET A 439 -10.50 -11.10 16.28
N LEU A 440 -10.88 -10.67 17.48
CA LEU A 440 -10.01 -9.91 18.38
C LEU A 440 -8.79 -10.74 18.80
N GLY A 441 -8.99 -11.99 19.23
CA GLY A 441 -7.90 -12.87 19.63
C GLY A 441 -6.89 -13.13 18.49
N VAL A 442 -7.37 -13.36 17.27
CA VAL A 442 -6.52 -13.55 16.09
C VAL A 442 -5.74 -12.27 15.74
N GLU A 443 -6.33 -11.09 15.89
CA GLU A 443 -5.64 -9.80 15.67
C GLU A 443 -4.57 -9.49 16.72
N ILE A 444 -4.82 -9.84 17.99
CA ILE A 444 -3.80 -9.78 19.05
C ILE A 444 -2.65 -10.74 18.71
N ALA A 445 -2.97 -11.99 18.37
CA ALA A 445 -1.97 -12.99 18.00
C ALA A 445 -1.17 -12.59 16.75
N LYS A 446 -1.81 -11.97 15.74
CA LYS A 446 -1.15 -11.39 14.57
C LYS A 446 -0.14 -10.33 14.99
N THR A 447 -0.54 -9.41 15.86
CA THR A 447 0.33 -8.32 16.34
C THR A 447 1.57 -8.88 17.05
N LEU A 448 1.38 -9.87 17.93
CA LEU A 448 2.47 -10.56 18.61
C LEU A 448 3.36 -11.36 17.64
N TYR A 449 2.76 -12.03 16.66
CA TYR A 449 3.48 -12.79 15.63
C TYR A 449 4.43 -11.90 14.82
N TYR A 450 3.96 -10.75 14.36
CA TYR A 450 4.78 -9.76 13.65
C TYR A 450 5.81 -9.07 14.55
N ARG A 451 5.68 -9.18 15.87
CA ARG A 451 6.67 -8.72 16.85
C ARG A 451 7.65 -9.83 17.28
N LYS A 452 7.61 -11.01 16.65
CA LYS A 452 8.36 -12.23 17.02
C LYS A 452 8.09 -12.73 18.45
N ARG A 453 6.94 -12.38 19.03
CA ARG A 453 6.45 -12.85 20.34
C ARG A 453 5.65 -14.15 20.16
N TYR A 454 6.34 -15.19 19.70
CA TYR A 454 5.71 -16.42 19.22
C TYR A 454 5.03 -17.23 20.33
N SER A 455 5.66 -17.32 21.51
CA SER A 455 5.10 -18.04 22.65
C SER A 455 3.80 -17.39 23.13
N GLU A 456 3.79 -16.07 23.21
CA GLU A 456 2.64 -15.27 23.62
C GLU A 456 1.53 -15.34 22.56
N ALA A 457 1.87 -15.27 21.27
CA ALA A 457 0.91 -15.47 20.18
C ALA A 457 0.28 -16.88 20.25
N ALA A 458 1.08 -17.91 20.55
CA ALA A 458 0.59 -19.28 20.69
C ALA A 458 -0.40 -19.43 21.87
N GLU A 459 -0.17 -18.74 22.99
CA GLU A 459 -1.10 -18.74 24.12
C GLU A 459 -2.43 -18.08 23.81
N ILE A 460 -2.42 -16.93 23.13
CA ILE A 460 -3.66 -16.28 22.70
C ILE A 460 -4.43 -17.21 21.75
N LEU A 461 -3.74 -17.85 20.81
CA LEU A 461 -4.36 -18.81 19.88
C LEU A 461 -4.87 -20.06 20.59
N ARG A 462 -4.25 -20.51 21.68
CA ARG A 462 -4.76 -21.61 22.51
C ARG A 462 -6.14 -21.28 23.06
N ILE A 463 -6.37 -20.05 23.52
CA ILE A 463 -7.66 -19.58 24.03
C ILE A 463 -8.69 -19.46 22.91
N VAL A 464 -8.31 -18.87 21.76
CA VAL A 464 -9.20 -18.79 20.60
C VAL A 464 -9.67 -20.19 20.17
N LEU A 465 -8.74 -21.13 20.07
CA LEU A 465 -9.01 -22.49 19.60
C LEU A 465 -9.71 -23.39 20.64
N SER A 466 -9.66 -23.05 21.93
CA SER A 466 -10.46 -23.76 22.94
C SER A 466 -11.95 -23.44 22.83
N ILE A 467 -12.28 -22.26 22.29
CA ILE A 467 -13.67 -21.82 22.06
C ILE A 467 -14.13 -22.18 20.65
N ASN A 468 -13.31 -21.87 19.63
CA ASN A 468 -13.60 -22.17 18.24
C ASN A 468 -12.49 -23.05 17.63
N PRO A 469 -12.53 -24.39 17.85
CA PRO A 469 -11.49 -25.30 17.37
C PRO A 469 -11.43 -25.42 15.84
N LYS A 470 -12.46 -24.93 15.13
CA LYS A 470 -12.61 -24.96 13.68
C LYS A 470 -12.19 -23.66 12.99
N ASP A 471 -11.71 -22.66 13.73
CA ASP A 471 -11.26 -21.39 13.13
C ASP A 471 -10.02 -21.61 12.25
N LEU A 472 -10.25 -21.61 10.93
CA LEU A 472 -9.22 -21.87 9.92
C LEU A 472 -8.04 -20.91 10.04
N VAL A 473 -8.30 -19.62 10.29
CA VAL A 473 -7.26 -18.59 10.33
C VAL A 473 -6.47 -18.71 11.61
N ALA A 474 -7.11 -18.95 12.76
CA ALA A 474 -6.42 -19.17 14.02
C ALA A 474 -5.53 -20.42 13.98
N ARG A 475 -6.03 -21.54 13.45
CA ARG A 475 -5.26 -22.78 13.25
C ARG A 475 -4.05 -22.55 12.34
N THR A 476 -4.27 -21.89 11.20
CA THR A 476 -3.20 -21.58 10.24
C THR A 476 -2.16 -20.65 10.86
N LEU A 477 -2.57 -19.62 11.61
CA LEU A 477 -1.63 -18.74 12.30
C LEU A 477 -0.83 -19.50 13.36
N ARG A 478 -1.44 -20.44 14.10
CA ARG A 478 -0.72 -21.28 15.07
C ARG A 478 0.32 -22.17 14.38
N MET A 479 -0.01 -22.75 13.23
CA MET A 479 0.95 -23.46 12.39
C MET A 479 2.12 -22.57 11.95
N MET A 480 1.83 -21.33 11.52
CA MET A 480 2.86 -20.35 11.13
C MET A 480 3.75 -19.93 12.31
N VAL A 481 3.19 -19.77 13.50
CA VAL A 481 3.92 -19.50 14.74
C VAL A 481 4.87 -20.66 15.07
N LEU A 482 4.38 -21.91 15.02
CA LEU A 482 5.22 -23.10 15.24
C LEU A 482 6.35 -23.19 14.21
N ARG A 483 6.07 -22.93 12.93
CA ARG A 483 7.12 -22.85 11.90
C ARG A 483 8.19 -21.81 12.27
N SER A 484 7.78 -20.60 12.66
CA SER A 484 8.73 -19.55 13.03
C SER A 484 9.54 -19.92 14.29
N MET A 485 8.93 -20.57 15.27
CA MET A 485 9.65 -21.11 16.43
C MET A 485 10.69 -22.18 16.02
N ALA A 486 10.36 -23.02 15.03
CA ALA A 486 11.30 -24.02 14.52
C ALA A 486 12.54 -23.36 13.86
N ILE A 487 12.34 -22.25 13.14
CA ILE A 487 13.44 -21.46 12.53
C ILE A 487 14.36 -20.86 13.60
N ASP A 488 13.77 -20.26 14.66
CA ASP A 488 14.52 -19.57 15.71
C ASP A 488 15.16 -20.54 16.74
N THR A 489 14.91 -21.85 16.61
CA THR A 489 15.45 -22.87 17.51
C THR A 489 16.93 -23.17 17.20
N PRO A 490 17.84 -23.17 18.20
CA PRO A 490 19.28 -23.39 17.96
C PRO A 490 19.66 -24.84 17.63
N SER A 491 18.78 -25.80 17.91
CA SER A 491 19.02 -27.24 17.71
C SER A 491 18.23 -27.77 16.53
N HIS A 492 18.92 -28.35 15.54
CA HIS A 492 18.27 -29.01 14.38
C HIS A 492 17.30 -30.12 14.80
N ARG A 493 17.63 -30.88 15.85
CA ARG A 493 16.74 -31.93 16.39
C ARG A 493 15.46 -31.34 16.98
N THR A 494 15.58 -30.24 17.71
CA THR A 494 14.43 -29.56 18.31
C THR A 494 13.59 -28.89 17.23
N ALA A 495 14.21 -28.22 16.25
CA ALA A 495 13.52 -27.66 15.08
C ALA A 495 12.70 -28.73 14.35
N ALA A 496 13.27 -29.91 14.09
CA ALA A 496 12.53 -31.03 13.48
C ALA A 496 11.32 -31.49 14.32
N ALA A 497 11.38 -31.40 15.66
CA ALA A 497 10.24 -31.71 16.52
C ALA A 497 9.14 -30.65 16.41
N VAL A 498 9.50 -29.37 16.37
CA VAL A 498 8.54 -28.27 16.21
C VAL A 498 7.91 -28.29 14.81
N TYR A 499 8.67 -28.61 13.75
CA TYR A 499 8.09 -28.82 12.41
C TYR A 499 7.07 -29.98 12.38
N ARG A 500 7.29 -31.06 13.15
CA ARG A 500 6.27 -32.11 13.30
C ARG A 500 5.00 -31.58 13.96
N GLN A 501 5.10 -30.71 14.96
CA GLN A 501 3.93 -30.08 15.58
C GLN A 501 3.22 -29.15 14.60
N ALA A 502 3.95 -28.36 13.80
CA ALA A 502 3.37 -27.51 12.76
C ALA A 502 2.58 -28.34 11.72
N ARG A 503 3.12 -29.50 11.31
CA ARG A 503 2.41 -30.42 10.42
C ARG A 503 1.15 -31.02 11.06
N GLN A 504 1.22 -31.43 12.32
CA GLN A 504 0.04 -31.90 13.06
C GLN A 504 -1.04 -30.82 13.13
N GLU A 505 -0.65 -29.55 13.29
CA GLU A 505 -1.62 -28.45 13.26
C GLU A 505 -2.24 -28.25 11.87
N ALA A 506 -1.49 -28.46 10.80
CA ALA A 506 -2.02 -28.49 9.44
C ALA A 506 -2.98 -29.67 9.21
N ASP A 507 -2.67 -30.84 9.76
CA ASP A 507 -3.52 -32.02 9.67
C ASP A 507 -4.84 -31.79 10.44
N ASN A 508 -4.81 -31.10 11.59
CA ASN A 508 -6.00 -30.65 12.29
C ASN A 508 -6.88 -29.74 11.42
N VAL A 509 -6.30 -28.84 10.62
CA VAL A 509 -7.06 -28.03 9.66
C VAL A 509 -7.74 -28.91 8.62
N LEU A 510 -7.00 -29.88 8.06
CA LEU A 510 -7.54 -30.77 7.04
C LEU A 510 -8.69 -31.64 7.56
N GLU A 511 -8.62 -32.05 8.82
CA GLU A 511 -9.60 -32.91 9.48
C GLU A 511 -10.84 -32.14 9.97
N TYR A 512 -10.67 -30.97 10.59
CA TYR A 512 -11.73 -30.33 11.37
C TYR A 512 -12.30 -29.03 10.78
N CYS A 513 -11.58 -28.32 9.89
CA CYS A 513 -12.07 -27.07 9.34
C CYS A 513 -13.02 -27.29 8.15
N ASP A 514 -14.12 -26.54 8.13
CA ASP A 514 -15.21 -26.72 7.15
C ASP A 514 -14.85 -26.21 5.74
N CYS A 515 -13.75 -25.44 5.60
CA CYS A 515 -13.27 -24.94 4.32
C CYS A 515 -11.74 -24.97 4.23
N ARG A 516 -11.24 -24.95 3.00
CA ARG A 516 -9.82 -24.94 2.67
C ARG A 516 -9.59 -23.87 1.61
N THR A 517 -8.50 -23.11 1.74
CA THR A 517 -8.18 -22.00 0.84
C THR A 517 -6.76 -22.12 0.31
N GLU A 518 -6.48 -21.40 -0.78
CA GLU A 518 -5.13 -21.28 -1.32
C GLU A 518 -4.12 -20.88 -0.24
N ASP A 519 -4.50 -19.94 0.62
CA ASP A 519 -3.67 -19.40 1.69
C ASP A 519 -3.23 -20.45 2.69
N PHE A 520 -4.17 -21.30 3.14
CA PHE A 520 -3.85 -22.42 4.01
C PHE A 520 -2.86 -23.38 3.34
N TYR A 521 -3.12 -23.80 2.09
CA TYR A 521 -2.22 -24.73 1.40
C TYR A 521 -0.84 -24.13 1.12
N CYS A 522 -0.76 -22.84 0.81
CA CYS A 522 0.50 -22.14 0.66
C CYS A 522 1.29 -22.14 1.98
N GLU A 523 0.65 -21.81 3.10
CA GLU A 523 1.31 -21.80 4.40
C GLU A 523 1.73 -23.20 4.83
N TYR A 524 0.92 -24.22 4.57
CA TYR A 524 1.27 -25.61 4.85
C TYR A 524 2.46 -26.07 4.00
N ALA A 525 2.47 -25.76 2.70
CA ALA A 525 3.60 -26.04 1.82
C ALA A 525 4.89 -25.33 2.29
N ILE A 526 4.78 -24.09 2.78
CA ILE A 526 5.92 -23.36 3.33
C ILE A 526 6.50 -24.06 4.57
N VAL A 527 5.70 -24.76 5.40
CA VAL A 527 6.25 -25.58 6.51
C VAL A 527 7.30 -26.57 6.00
N PHE A 528 6.99 -27.29 4.91
CA PHE A 528 7.93 -28.24 4.30
C PHE A 528 9.09 -27.53 3.60
N MET A 529 8.84 -26.42 2.92
CA MET A 529 9.88 -25.65 2.24
C MET A 529 10.90 -25.08 3.23
N THR A 530 10.43 -24.54 4.37
CA THR A 530 11.28 -24.05 5.45
C THR A 530 12.02 -25.21 6.15
N GLU A 531 11.38 -26.36 6.39
CA GLU A 531 12.06 -27.56 6.92
C GLU A 531 13.24 -27.96 6.00
N ALA A 532 12.99 -28.10 4.70
CA ALA A 532 14.01 -28.43 3.70
C ALA A 532 15.18 -27.43 3.72
N LEU A 533 14.88 -26.14 3.63
CA LEU A 533 15.88 -25.09 3.47
C LEU A 533 16.62 -24.76 4.78
N SER A 534 15.97 -24.89 5.94
CA SER A 534 16.65 -24.81 7.23
C SER A 534 17.60 -25.98 7.46
N THR A 535 17.26 -27.19 7.00
CA THR A 535 18.19 -28.33 7.00
C THR A 535 19.41 -28.06 6.10
N VAL A 536 19.23 -27.50 4.89
CA VAL A 536 20.35 -27.10 4.03
C VAL A 536 21.23 -26.06 4.70
N ARG A 537 20.65 -25.03 5.32
CA ARG A 537 21.41 -24.02 6.08
C ARG A 537 22.19 -24.64 7.22
N TYR A 538 21.58 -25.58 7.95
CA TYR A 538 22.23 -26.28 9.05
C TYR A 538 23.45 -27.09 8.58
N THR A 539 23.32 -27.87 7.51
CA THR A 539 24.44 -28.70 6.98
C THR A 539 25.56 -27.86 6.38
N ARG A 540 25.26 -26.69 5.82
CA ARG A 540 26.27 -25.72 5.37
C ARG A 540 27.03 -25.10 6.53
N ALA A 541 26.35 -24.81 7.64
CA ALA A 541 26.97 -24.26 8.84
C ALA A 541 27.74 -25.32 9.67
N HIS A 542 27.37 -26.59 9.53
CA HIS A 542 27.96 -27.73 10.25
C HIS A 542 28.30 -28.87 9.28
N PRO A 543 29.30 -28.71 8.38
CA PRO A 543 29.65 -29.74 7.40
C PRO A 543 30.02 -31.09 8.04
N GLU A 544 30.52 -31.07 9.28
CA GLU A 544 30.84 -32.25 10.07
C GLU A 544 29.63 -33.16 10.34
N ALA A 545 28.42 -32.58 10.40
CA ALA A 545 27.17 -33.32 10.62
C ALA A 545 26.80 -34.24 9.45
N VAL A 546 27.45 -34.05 8.29
CA VAL A 546 27.25 -34.83 7.06
C VAL A 546 28.56 -35.39 6.51
N SER A 547 29.56 -35.54 7.38
CA SER A 547 30.86 -36.14 7.02
C SER A 547 30.74 -37.60 6.57
N ASP A 548 29.72 -38.33 7.01
CA ASP A 548 29.39 -39.67 6.52
C ASP A 548 28.50 -39.62 5.26
N ALA A 549 28.93 -40.32 4.20
CA ALA A 549 28.23 -40.39 2.93
C ALA A 549 26.83 -41.03 3.02
N ARG A 550 26.58 -41.88 4.02
CA ARG A 550 25.23 -42.43 4.23
C ARG A 550 24.31 -41.40 4.87
N GLU A 551 24.75 -40.70 5.92
CA GLU A 551 23.98 -39.60 6.52
C GLU A 551 23.76 -38.45 5.53
N PHE A 552 24.75 -38.08 4.71
CA PHE A 552 24.58 -37.08 3.65
C PHE A 552 23.45 -37.46 2.67
N ARG A 553 23.45 -38.71 2.18
CA ARG A 553 22.38 -39.21 1.28
C ARG A 553 21.01 -39.19 1.94
N LYS A 554 20.92 -39.53 3.22
CA LYS A 554 19.67 -39.52 4.00
C LYS A 554 19.12 -38.11 4.17
N ILE A 555 19.96 -37.14 4.49
CA ILE A 555 19.57 -35.73 4.62
C ILE A 555 19.16 -35.17 3.26
N LYS A 556 19.94 -35.41 2.20
CA LYS A 556 19.59 -35.02 0.83
C LYS A 556 18.23 -35.57 0.41
N HIS A 557 17.96 -36.84 0.69
CA HIS A 557 16.66 -37.46 0.42
C HIS A 557 15.52 -36.79 1.23
N ALA A 558 15.74 -36.49 2.51
CA ALA A 558 14.75 -35.80 3.33
C ALA A 558 14.42 -34.39 2.82
N VAL A 559 15.43 -33.62 2.42
CA VAL A 559 15.27 -32.29 1.81
C VAL A 559 14.42 -32.37 0.55
N PHE A 560 14.73 -33.27 -0.38
CA PHE A 560 13.95 -33.41 -1.61
C PHE A 560 12.54 -33.91 -1.36
N LYS A 561 12.34 -34.84 -0.43
CA LYS A 561 11.01 -35.31 -0.04
C LYS A 561 10.13 -34.17 0.50
N ALA A 562 10.71 -33.29 1.32
CA ALA A 562 10.00 -32.11 1.82
C ALA A 562 9.66 -31.13 0.68
N LEU A 563 10.59 -30.87 -0.23
CA LEU A 563 10.32 -30.03 -1.42
C LEU A 563 9.23 -30.61 -2.33
N ASP A 564 9.21 -31.93 -2.55
CA ASP A 564 8.16 -32.60 -3.33
C ASP A 564 6.79 -32.48 -2.65
N GLN A 565 6.75 -32.59 -1.32
CA GLN A 565 5.52 -32.38 -0.56
C GLN A 565 5.04 -30.92 -0.63
N ALA A 566 5.96 -29.95 -0.57
CA ALA A 566 5.63 -28.54 -0.76
C ALA A 566 5.01 -28.29 -2.14
N LYS A 567 5.62 -28.82 -3.22
CA LYS A 567 5.09 -28.74 -4.59
C LYS A 567 3.66 -29.27 -4.68
N HIS A 568 3.42 -30.48 -4.16
CA HIS A 568 2.09 -31.09 -4.16
C HIS A 568 1.04 -30.22 -3.44
N LEU A 569 1.41 -29.57 -2.34
CA LEU A 569 0.52 -28.67 -1.61
C LEU A 569 0.28 -27.36 -2.36
N PHE A 570 1.30 -26.81 -3.04
CA PHE A 570 1.10 -25.64 -3.91
C PHE A 570 0.16 -25.96 -5.08
N GLU A 571 0.27 -27.13 -5.70
CA GLU A 571 -0.66 -27.59 -6.75
C GLU A 571 -2.10 -27.70 -6.23
N LYS A 572 -2.30 -28.20 -4.99
CA LYS A 572 -3.61 -28.15 -4.34
C LYS A 572 -4.11 -26.72 -4.20
N GLY A 573 -3.26 -25.80 -3.77
CA GLY A 573 -3.57 -24.37 -3.70
C GLY A 573 -4.03 -23.79 -5.04
N ILE A 574 -3.35 -24.14 -6.14
CA ILE A 574 -3.73 -23.74 -7.50
C ILE A 574 -5.11 -24.28 -7.84
N SER A 575 -5.40 -25.54 -7.54
CA SER A 575 -6.65 -26.21 -7.93
C SER A 575 -7.93 -25.63 -7.31
N ILE A 576 -7.81 -24.94 -6.16
CA ILE A 576 -8.96 -24.36 -5.45
C ILE A 576 -9.02 -22.84 -5.51
N SER A 577 -7.96 -22.19 -6.02
CA SER A 577 -7.90 -20.73 -6.12
C SER A 577 -8.56 -20.25 -7.41
N SER A 578 -9.27 -19.12 -7.34
CA SER A 578 -9.75 -18.42 -8.53
C SER A 578 -8.64 -17.67 -9.27
N SER A 579 -7.56 -17.26 -8.59
CA SER A 579 -6.46 -16.48 -9.19
C SER A 579 -5.15 -17.27 -9.31
N ALA A 580 -4.92 -18.21 -8.39
CA ALA A 580 -3.71 -19.02 -8.20
C ALA A 580 -2.41 -18.19 -8.09
N THR A 581 -2.51 -16.90 -7.75
CA THR A 581 -1.38 -15.96 -7.87
C THR A 581 -0.25 -16.32 -6.90
N ARG A 582 -0.58 -16.62 -5.66
CA ARG A 582 0.41 -16.90 -4.60
C ARG A 582 0.98 -18.32 -4.73
N SER A 583 0.10 -19.30 -4.92
CA SER A 583 0.48 -20.71 -5.06
C SER A 583 1.34 -20.96 -6.30
N SER A 584 1.04 -20.31 -7.43
CA SER A 584 1.87 -20.44 -8.65
C SER A 584 3.26 -19.85 -8.50
N TYR A 585 3.40 -18.71 -7.81
CA TYR A 585 4.72 -18.14 -7.47
C TYR A 585 5.53 -19.12 -6.63
N LEU A 586 4.94 -19.62 -5.54
CA LEU A 586 5.65 -20.51 -4.61
C LEU A 586 5.96 -21.88 -5.22
N LEU A 587 5.11 -22.40 -6.11
CA LEU A 587 5.40 -23.62 -6.86
C LEU A 587 6.64 -23.44 -7.75
N LYS A 588 6.72 -22.35 -8.52
CA LYS A 588 7.90 -22.03 -9.33
C LYS A 588 9.16 -21.92 -8.48
N SER A 589 9.08 -21.21 -7.35
CA SER A 589 10.19 -21.10 -6.40
C SER A 589 10.64 -22.47 -5.89
N ALA A 590 9.72 -23.34 -5.47
CA ALA A 590 10.04 -24.67 -4.96
C ALA A 590 10.69 -25.57 -6.02
N ILE A 591 10.19 -25.53 -7.26
CA ILE A 591 10.78 -26.30 -8.35
C ILE A 591 12.18 -25.77 -8.69
N MET A 592 12.36 -24.45 -8.76
CA MET A 592 13.64 -23.86 -9.11
C MET A 592 14.69 -24.10 -8.01
N VAL A 593 14.32 -24.00 -6.72
CA VAL A 593 15.20 -24.42 -5.60
C VAL A 593 15.59 -25.90 -5.75
N GLN A 594 14.63 -26.77 -6.04
CA GLN A 594 14.88 -28.20 -6.21
C GLN A 594 15.86 -28.46 -7.38
N ALA A 595 15.69 -27.78 -8.51
CA ALA A 595 16.57 -27.89 -9.67
C ALA A 595 18.00 -27.39 -9.36
N ILE A 596 18.13 -26.24 -8.68
CA ILE A 596 19.42 -25.69 -8.24
C ILE A 596 20.15 -26.70 -7.35
N LEU A 597 19.49 -27.22 -6.31
CA LEU A 597 20.09 -28.19 -5.38
C LEU A 597 20.46 -29.52 -6.05
N ARG A 598 19.75 -29.94 -7.11
CA ARG A 598 20.10 -31.15 -7.89
C ARG A 598 21.33 -30.96 -8.76
N SER A 599 21.64 -29.72 -9.14
CA SER A 599 22.72 -29.44 -10.08
C SER A 599 24.12 -29.60 -9.46
N ASP A 600 24.23 -29.49 -8.13
CA ASP A 600 25.53 -29.38 -7.46
C ASP A 600 25.44 -29.77 -5.97
N ASP A 601 26.01 -30.91 -5.61
CA ASP A 601 25.96 -31.46 -4.26
C ASP A 601 26.70 -30.60 -3.23
N GLU A 602 27.69 -29.80 -3.65
CA GLU A 602 28.41 -28.91 -2.73
C GLU A 602 27.51 -27.82 -2.15
N LEU A 603 26.38 -27.50 -2.80
CA LEU A 603 25.42 -26.52 -2.31
C LEU A 603 24.82 -26.90 -0.94
N PHE A 604 24.85 -28.20 -0.59
CA PHE A 604 24.39 -28.69 0.72
C PHE A 604 25.40 -28.51 1.84
N ILE A 605 26.69 -28.34 1.54
CA ILE A 605 27.76 -28.44 2.54
C ILE A 605 28.73 -27.25 2.55
N ASN A 606 28.84 -26.51 1.44
CA ASN A 606 29.78 -25.40 1.34
C ASN A 606 29.12 -24.08 1.74
N PRO A 607 29.45 -23.48 2.90
CA PRO A 607 28.80 -22.25 3.37
C PRO A 607 29.08 -21.03 2.51
N ILE A 608 30.18 -21.02 1.74
CA ILE A 608 30.62 -19.88 0.93
C ILE A 608 29.97 -19.91 -0.46
N LYS A 609 29.60 -21.10 -0.94
CA LYS A 609 29.06 -21.28 -2.30
C LYS A 609 27.62 -20.77 -2.38
N PRO A 610 27.30 -19.76 -3.19
CA PRO A 610 25.94 -19.21 -3.28
C PRO A 610 24.99 -20.20 -3.96
N LEU A 611 23.70 -20.19 -3.60
CA LEU A 611 22.66 -20.99 -4.26
C LEU A 611 22.33 -20.43 -5.65
N THR A 612 23.18 -20.77 -6.61
CA THR A 612 23.10 -20.34 -8.02
C THR A 612 23.25 -21.54 -8.95
N ALA A 613 22.71 -21.43 -10.16
CA ALA A 613 22.81 -22.44 -11.19
C ALA A 613 22.94 -21.77 -12.56
N ALA A 614 23.27 -22.55 -13.59
CA ALA A 614 23.27 -22.08 -14.97
C ALA A 614 21.85 -21.64 -15.38
N LEU A 615 21.76 -20.76 -16.38
CA LEU A 615 20.51 -20.10 -16.74
C LEU A 615 19.41 -21.12 -17.11
N GLU A 616 19.79 -22.22 -17.75
CA GLU A 616 18.89 -23.27 -18.25
C GLU A 616 18.26 -24.11 -17.13
N VAL A 617 18.87 -24.13 -15.95
CA VAL A 617 18.42 -24.96 -14.82
C VAL A 617 17.07 -24.44 -14.29
N GLY A 618 16.03 -25.26 -14.45
CA GLY A 618 14.67 -24.97 -13.99
C GLY A 618 13.86 -24.06 -14.91
N GLN A 619 14.39 -23.64 -16.07
CA GLN A 619 13.63 -22.80 -17.02
C GLN A 619 12.42 -23.54 -17.60
N GLN A 620 12.62 -24.76 -18.09
CA GLN A 620 11.53 -25.57 -18.62
C GLN A 620 10.46 -25.82 -17.56
N ASP A 621 10.89 -26.13 -16.33
CA ASP A 621 9.97 -26.32 -15.22
C ASP A 621 9.13 -25.06 -14.91
N SER A 622 9.74 -23.87 -14.95
CA SER A 622 9.02 -22.60 -14.79
C SER A 622 8.00 -22.39 -15.92
N MET A 623 8.36 -22.73 -17.16
CA MET A 623 7.47 -22.66 -18.33
C MET A 623 6.31 -23.65 -18.20
N ASP A 624 6.53 -24.85 -17.69
CA ASP A 624 5.48 -25.85 -17.48
C ASP A 624 4.43 -25.37 -16.48
N VAL A 625 4.84 -24.66 -15.42
CA VAL A 625 3.88 -24.01 -14.51
C VAL A 625 3.11 -22.89 -15.23
N GLN A 626 3.75 -22.13 -16.13
CA GLN A 626 3.06 -21.10 -16.92
C GLN A 626 1.99 -21.71 -17.84
N TRP A 627 2.25 -22.90 -18.39
CA TRP A 627 1.24 -23.68 -19.13
C TRP A 627 0.11 -24.14 -18.20
N GLN A 628 0.45 -24.72 -17.04
CA GLN A 628 -0.53 -25.21 -16.06
C GLN A 628 -1.54 -24.12 -15.63
N VAL A 629 -1.07 -22.88 -15.43
CA VAL A 629 -1.93 -21.76 -15.00
C VAL A 629 -2.49 -20.92 -16.16
N GLY A 630 -2.36 -21.39 -17.39
CA GLY A 630 -2.97 -20.77 -18.59
C GLY A 630 -2.37 -19.43 -19.00
N LEU A 631 -1.10 -19.15 -18.64
CA LEU A 631 -0.40 -17.95 -19.07
C LEU A 631 0.17 -18.08 -20.48
N ARG A 632 0.44 -19.31 -20.94
CA ARG A 632 0.92 -19.63 -22.29
C ARG A 632 -0.18 -20.21 -23.16
N ARG A 633 -0.06 -19.98 -24.48
CA ARG A 633 -1.07 -20.28 -25.50
C ARG A 633 -0.41 -20.83 -26.76
N GLY A 634 -0.69 -22.09 -27.10
CA GLY A 634 -0.01 -22.81 -28.17
C GLY A 634 -0.30 -22.25 -29.56
N GLU A 635 -1.40 -21.52 -29.70
CA GLU A 635 -1.81 -20.86 -30.94
C GLU A 635 -1.02 -19.59 -31.28
N LEU A 636 -0.24 -19.04 -30.33
CA LEU A 636 0.55 -17.82 -30.55
C LEU A 636 2.00 -18.16 -30.93
N PRO A 637 2.66 -17.36 -31.80
CA PRO A 637 4.11 -17.43 -31.99
C PRO A 637 4.88 -17.21 -30.68
N ALA A 638 6.05 -17.84 -30.51
CA ALA A 638 6.83 -17.82 -29.26
C ALA A 638 7.05 -16.40 -28.70
N GLN A 639 7.46 -15.44 -29.53
CA GLN A 639 7.66 -14.04 -29.11
C GLN A 639 6.38 -13.41 -28.52
N LYS A 640 5.22 -13.64 -29.16
CA LYS A 640 3.93 -13.14 -28.68
C LYS A 640 3.46 -13.87 -27.42
N GLN A 641 3.89 -15.11 -27.19
CA GLN A 641 3.63 -15.80 -25.93
C GLN A 641 4.39 -15.13 -24.78
N ASP A 642 5.66 -14.82 -24.96
CA ASP A 642 6.48 -14.21 -23.90
C ASP A 642 5.97 -12.80 -23.55
N GLU A 643 5.62 -11.98 -24.55
CA GLU A 643 4.96 -10.69 -24.34
C GLU A 643 3.64 -10.81 -23.58
N LEU A 644 2.82 -11.82 -23.91
CA LEU A 644 1.56 -12.08 -23.23
C LEU A 644 1.78 -12.51 -21.77
N VAL A 645 2.76 -13.38 -21.51
CA VAL A 645 3.10 -13.84 -20.15
C VAL A 645 3.53 -12.67 -19.28
N VAL A 646 4.37 -11.76 -19.79
CA VAL A 646 4.77 -10.53 -19.09
C VAL A 646 3.53 -9.69 -18.75
N LYS A 647 2.68 -9.41 -19.74
CA LYS A 647 1.48 -8.58 -19.57
C LYS A 647 0.51 -9.16 -18.53
N LEU A 648 0.22 -10.46 -18.62
CA LEU A 648 -0.69 -11.15 -17.68
C LEU A 648 -0.10 -11.21 -16.27
N THR A 649 1.21 -11.38 -16.15
CA THR A 649 1.91 -11.36 -14.86
C THR A 649 1.80 -10.00 -14.18
N ILE A 650 2.04 -8.92 -14.92
CA ILE A 650 1.90 -7.54 -14.40
C ILE A 650 0.45 -7.31 -13.94
N GLN A 651 -0.53 -7.73 -14.74
CA GLN A 651 -1.95 -7.59 -14.40
C GLN A 651 -2.30 -8.38 -13.13
N LYS A 652 -1.90 -9.65 -13.02
CA LYS A 652 -2.13 -10.48 -11.82
C LYS A 652 -1.43 -9.91 -10.59
N GLY A 653 -0.18 -9.46 -10.73
CA GLY A 653 0.57 -8.82 -9.65
C GLY A 653 -0.10 -7.55 -9.13
N ALA A 654 -0.68 -6.73 -10.03
CA ALA A 654 -1.44 -5.54 -9.65
C ALA A 654 -2.76 -5.88 -8.93
N ILE A 655 -3.45 -6.95 -9.35
CA ILE A 655 -4.66 -7.44 -8.65
C ILE A 655 -4.30 -7.83 -7.21
N HIS A 656 -3.27 -8.66 -7.04
CA HIS A 656 -2.85 -9.17 -5.73
C HIS A 656 -2.31 -8.08 -4.79
N ASP A 657 -1.58 -7.08 -5.31
CA ASP A 657 -1.11 -5.96 -4.49
C ASP A 657 -2.27 -5.10 -3.98
N VAL A 658 -3.32 -4.89 -4.79
CA VAL A 658 -4.52 -4.15 -4.36
C VAL A 658 -5.25 -4.89 -3.23
N SER A 659 -5.37 -6.22 -3.32
CA SER A 659 -5.99 -7.04 -2.27
C SER A 659 -5.14 -7.21 -1.00
N SER A 660 -3.91 -6.68 -0.98
CA SER A 660 -2.99 -6.77 0.16
C SER A 660 -2.87 -5.42 0.85
N GLY A 661 -3.51 -5.26 2.00
CA GLY A 661 -3.54 -4.01 2.77
C GLY A 661 -2.47 -3.90 3.86
N LEU A 662 -1.92 -5.02 4.33
CA LEU A 662 -0.99 -5.08 5.44
C LEU A 662 0.41 -4.55 5.06
N PHE A 663 0.85 -3.46 5.68
CA PHE A 663 2.15 -2.86 5.33
C PHE A 663 3.35 -3.76 5.65
N SER A 664 3.20 -4.75 6.53
CA SER A 664 4.22 -5.76 6.84
C SER A 664 4.24 -6.99 5.91
N TYR A 665 3.32 -7.07 4.94
CA TYR A 665 3.29 -8.12 3.91
C TYR A 665 3.38 -7.56 2.48
N ARG A 666 2.89 -6.35 2.24
CA ARG A 666 2.99 -5.67 0.94
C ARG A 666 4.43 -5.61 0.38
N PRO A 667 5.49 -5.33 1.17
CA PRO A 667 6.86 -5.37 0.66
C PRO A 667 7.19 -6.71 -0.01
N THR A 668 6.77 -7.82 0.60
CA THR A 668 6.97 -9.17 0.08
C THR A 668 6.22 -9.40 -1.21
N THR A 669 4.99 -8.90 -1.34
CA THR A 669 4.25 -8.95 -2.62
C THR A 669 5.01 -8.21 -3.73
N GLN A 670 5.56 -7.03 -3.44
CA GLN A 670 6.38 -6.28 -4.39
C GLN A 670 7.66 -7.03 -4.78
N PHE A 671 8.35 -7.62 -3.80
CA PHE A 671 9.53 -8.45 -4.06
C PHE A 671 9.20 -9.70 -4.89
N CYS A 672 8.10 -10.39 -4.61
CA CYS A 672 7.69 -11.56 -5.39
C CYS A 672 7.38 -11.17 -6.84
N ASN A 673 6.72 -10.03 -7.07
CA ASN A 673 6.49 -9.52 -8.41
C ASN A 673 7.82 -9.22 -9.13
N ALA A 674 8.81 -8.66 -8.43
CA ALA A 674 10.16 -8.47 -8.99
C ALA A 674 10.83 -9.81 -9.36
N VAL A 675 10.75 -10.81 -8.48
CA VAL A 675 11.26 -12.17 -8.73
C VAL A 675 10.60 -12.80 -9.95
N VAL A 676 9.28 -12.67 -10.13
CA VAL A 676 8.62 -13.28 -11.30
C VAL A 676 9.12 -12.65 -12.60
N LEU A 677 9.29 -11.33 -12.63
CA LEU A 677 9.73 -10.61 -13.82
C LEU A 677 11.21 -10.84 -14.13
N TRP A 678 12.03 -11.09 -13.11
CA TRP A 678 13.48 -11.30 -13.26
C TRP A 678 13.86 -12.78 -13.34
N ASP A 679 13.54 -13.57 -12.33
CA ASP A 679 14.09 -14.93 -12.19
C ASP A 679 13.34 -15.99 -13.02
N PHE A 680 12.06 -15.76 -13.35
CA PHE A 680 11.20 -16.76 -14.02
C PHE A 680 11.01 -16.53 -15.52
N PHE A 681 11.51 -15.43 -16.07
CA PHE A 681 11.46 -15.14 -17.51
C PHE A 681 12.80 -15.47 -18.18
N THR A 682 12.72 -15.89 -19.43
CA THR A 682 13.87 -16.30 -20.26
C THR A 682 14.55 -15.12 -20.95
N VAL A 683 13.81 -14.03 -21.17
CA VAL A 683 14.29 -12.82 -21.84
C VAL A 683 14.01 -11.62 -20.94
N HIS A 684 15.06 -10.85 -20.66
CA HIS A 684 14.96 -9.58 -19.95
C HIS A 684 15.04 -8.43 -20.95
N THR A 685 14.12 -7.49 -20.83
CA THR A 685 14.17 -6.21 -21.54
C THR A 685 14.45 -5.07 -20.56
N VAL A 686 14.90 -3.93 -21.08
CA VAL A 686 15.05 -2.70 -20.28
C VAL A 686 13.73 -2.34 -19.57
N GLN A 687 12.57 -2.55 -20.19
CA GLN A 687 11.28 -2.38 -19.52
C GLN A 687 11.13 -3.28 -18.29
N THR A 688 11.46 -4.57 -18.40
CA THR A 688 11.38 -5.49 -17.26
C THR A 688 12.33 -5.08 -16.14
N ALA A 689 13.54 -4.60 -16.46
CA ALA A 689 14.48 -4.07 -15.47
C ALA A 689 13.93 -2.81 -14.76
N LYS A 690 13.34 -1.86 -15.50
CA LYS A 690 12.70 -0.65 -14.95
C LYS A 690 11.58 -1.03 -13.97
N LEU A 691 10.74 -1.98 -14.36
CA LEU A 691 9.66 -2.48 -13.51
C LEU A 691 10.20 -3.19 -12.26
N VAL A 692 11.18 -4.08 -12.40
CA VAL A 692 11.79 -4.79 -11.26
C VAL A 692 12.37 -3.78 -10.26
N ARG A 693 13.11 -2.77 -10.74
CA ARG A 693 13.63 -1.69 -9.91
C ARG A 693 12.52 -0.95 -9.16
N GLU A 694 11.48 -0.53 -9.87
CA GLU A 694 10.32 0.16 -9.28
C GLU A 694 9.68 -0.68 -8.16
N LYS A 695 9.51 -1.99 -8.37
CA LYS A 695 8.95 -2.90 -7.36
C LYS A 695 9.86 -3.01 -6.12
N LEU A 696 11.17 -3.15 -6.30
CA LEU A 696 12.12 -3.24 -5.20
C LEU A 696 12.19 -1.91 -4.40
N GLU A 697 12.19 -0.77 -5.08
CA GLU A 697 12.17 0.56 -4.44
C GLU A 697 10.86 0.80 -3.67
N ASN A 698 9.72 0.40 -4.24
CA ASN A 698 8.43 0.43 -3.53
C ASN A 698 8.40 -0.51 -2.32
N ALA A 699 9.04 -1.68 -2.41
CA ALA A 699 9.18 -2.60 -1.29
C ALA A 699 9.98 -1.95 -0.13
N ILE A 700 11.11 -1.29 -0.43
CA ILE A 700 11.91 -0.55 0.55
C ILE A 700 11.09 0.58 1.19
N LYS A 701 10.42 1.40 0.36
CA LYS A 701 9.61 2.52 0.84
C LYS A 701 8.53 2.05 1.82
N THR A 702 7.87 0.93 1.51
CA THR A 702 6.81 0.38 2.35
C THR A 702 7.38 -0.26 3.63
N ALA A 703 8.52 -0.96 3.54
CA ALA A 703 9.16 -1.59 4.69
C ALA A 703 9.60 -0.60 5.78
N ARG A 704 9.96 0.64 5.41
CA ARG A 704 10.27 1.71 6.38
C ARG A 704 9.13 2.03 7.35
N ARG A 705 7.88 1.80 6.96
CA ARG A 705 6.75 1.95 7.89
C ARG A 705 6.80 0.87 8.98
N ALA A 706 7.15 -0.37 8.62
CA ALA A 706 7.27 -1.45 9.59
C ALA A 706 8.40 -1.23 10.61
N GLU A 707 9.48 -0.58 10.17
CA GLU A 707 10.55 -0.12 11.06
C GLU A 707 10.03 0.88 12.11
N GLN A 708 9.26 1.89 11.67
CA GLN A 708 8.67 2.91 12.56
C GLN A 708 7.71 2.31 13.59
N GLU A 709 6.93 1.31 13.17
CA GLU A 709 5.92 0.64 14.00
C GLU A 709 6.51 -0.53 14.83
N ASN A 710 7.83 -0.76 14.73
CA ASN A 710 8.55 -1.85 15.41
C ASN A 710 7.91 -3.23 15.18
N VAL A 711 7.63 -3.55 13.91
CA VAL A 711 7.11 -4.84 13.48
C VAL A 711 7.97 -5.41 12.35
N CYS A 712 8.01 -6.74 12.25
CA CYS A 712 8.74 -7.45 11.21
C CYS A 712 8.02 -7.43 9.86
N ILE A 713 8.73 -7.87 8.83
CA ILE A 713 8.20 -8.16 7.50
C ILE A 713 8.07 -9.68 7.34
N TYR A 714 6.92 -10.14 6.85
CA TYR A 714 6.74 -11.54 6.46
C TYR A 714 7.37 -11.77 5.09
N SER A 715 8.62 -12.21 5.04
CA SER A 715 9.48 -12.17 3.87
C SER A 715 9.65 -13.51 3.16
N PHE A 716 9.84 -13.45 1.83
CA PHE A 716 10.26 -14.55 0.96
C PHE A 716 11.67 -14.35 0.37
N THR A 717 12.48 -13.46 0.95
CA THR A 717 13.82 -13.10 0.40
C THR A 717 14.84 -14.23 0.42
N ARG A 718 14.62 -15.28 1.21
CA ARG A 718 15.46 -16.48 1.30
C ARG A 718 14.79 -17.71 0.70
N SER A 719 13.96 -17.50 -0.32
CA SER A 719 13.14 -18.53 -0.99
C SER A 719 12.00 -19.15 -0.17
N TYR A 720 11.91 -18.93 1.15
CA TYR A 720 10.81 -19.42 2.01
C TYR A 720 10.24 -18.30 2.91
N GLY A 721 9.09 -18.58 3.55
CA GLY A 721 8.41 -17.66 4.48
C GLY A 721 9.06 -17.58 5.86
N GLU A 722 9.57 -16.39 6.20
CA GLU A 722 10.13 -16.07 7.53
C GLU A 722 9.82 -14.63 7.96
N MET A 723 9.87 -14.40 9.27
CA MET A 723 9.81 -13.04 9.83
C MET A 723 11.21 -12.46 9.91
N VAL A 724 11.45 -11.39 9.16
CA VAL A 724 12.70 -10.63 9.18
C VAL A 724 12.44 -9.21 9.67
N THR A 725 13.46 -8.60 10.28
CA THR A 725 13.36 -7.19 10.67
C THR A 725 13.22 -6.31 9.43
N ALA A 726 12.61 -5.13 9.57
CA ALA A 726 12.49 -4.19 8.46
C ALA A 726 13.87 -3.76 7.92
N GLN A 727 14.85 -3.59 8.81
CA GLN A 727 16.23 -3.25 8.45
C GLN A 727 16.89 -4.36 7.61
N GLU A 728 16.83 -5.62 8.07
CA GLU A 728 17.36 -6.77 7.34
C GLU A 728 16.67 -6.90 5.95
N TYR A 729 15.35 -6.69 5.90
CA TYR A 729 14.61 -6.69 4.64
C TYR A 729 15.10 -5.61 3.67
N ILE A 730 15.30 -4.38 4.15
CA ILE A 730 15.76 -3.26 3.32
C ILE A 730 17.17 -3.56 2.77
N GLU A 731 18.06 -4.12 3.58
CA GLU A 731 19.39 -4.54 3.13
C GLU A 731 19.31 -5.62 2.05
N HIS A 732 18.38 -6.58 2.18
CA HIS A 732 18.14 -7.60 1.15
C HIS A 732 17.70 -6.98 -0.18
N MET A 733 16.81 -5.98 -0.14
CA MET A 733 16.35 -5.28 -1.34
C MET A 733 17.45 -4.43 -1.98
N GLN A 734 18.31 -3.80 -1.18
CA GLN A 734 19.46 -3.03 -1.68
C GLN A 734 20.47 -3.93 -2.40
N ARG A 735 20.72 -5.14 -1.87
CA ARG A 735 21.56 -6.13 -2.56
C ARG A 735 20.94 -6.58 -3.89
N ALA A 736 19.63 -6.78 -3.91
CA ALA A 736 18.90 -7.07 -5.14
C ALA A 736 19.04 -5.94 -6.17
N LEU A 737 18.82 -4.68 -5.79
CA LEU A 737 18.99 -3.52 -6.68
C LEU A 737 20.40 -3.43 -7.26
N LYS A 738 21.42 -3.63 -6.42
CA LYS A 738 22.82 -3.63 -6.86
C LYS A 738 23.10 -4.73 -7.89
N MET A 739 22.53 -5.92 -7.68
CA MET A 739 22.64 -7.03 -8.63
C MET A 739 22.02 -6.70 -9.99
N ILE A 740 20.82 -6.08 -10.01
CA ILE A 740 20.19 -5.62 -11.25
C ILE A 740 21.07 -4.58 -11.97
N ASP A 741 21.60 -3.60 -11.23
CA ASP A 741 22.45 -2.56 -11.82
C ASP A 741 23.73 -3.13 -12.45
N GLU A 742 24.36 -4.10 -11.80
CA GLU A 742 25.54 -4.80 -12.32
C GLU A 742 25.22 -5.63 -13.56
N GLU A 743 24.04 -6.27 -13.62
CA GLU A 743 23.65 -7.15 -14.72
C GLU A 743 23.22 -6.39 -15.98
N VAL A 744 22.52 -5.26 -15.82
CA VAL A 744 22.07 -4.42 -16.94
C VAL A 744 23.21 -3.57 -17.52
N GLY A 745 24.08 -3.04 -16.66
CA GLY A 745 25.23 -2.21 -17.02
C GLY A 745 24.89 -0.81 -17.55
N GLY A 746 25.83 0.13 -17.35
CA GLY A 746 25.71 1.52 -17.84
C GLY A 746 24.57 2.33 -17.22
N ASP A 747 24.31 3.52 -17.76
CA ASP A 747 23.09 4.28 -17.46
C ASP A 747 21.96 3.79 -18.39
N TRP A 748 21.05 3.00 -17.83
CA TRP A 748 19.96 2.38 -18.58
C TRP A 748 18.60 3.06 -18.41
N ILE A 749 18.54 4.17 -17.67
CA ILE A 749 17.29 4.92 -17.47
C ILE A 749 16.77 5.49 -18.80
N GLY A 750 17.69 5.94 -19.67
CA GLY A 750 17.38 6.48 -20.99
C GLY A 750 17.34 5.46 -22.14
N ARG A 751 17.57 4.17 -21.87
CA ARG A 751 17.55 3.11 -22.90
C ARG A 751 16.13 2.77 -23.35
N ASP A 752 16.02 2.24 -24.58
CA ASP A 752 14.76 1.84 -25.19
C ASP A 752 14.14 0.66 -24.45
N ASP A 753 12.84 0.74 -24.15
CA ASP A 753 12.13 -0.26 -23.34
C ASP A 753 12.11 -1.66 -23.97
N THR A 754 12.20 -1.75 -25.31
CA THR A 754 12.20 -3.03 -26.06
C THR A 754 13.57 -3.66 -26.18
N GLU A 755 14.62 -2.93 -25.79
CA GLU A 755 15.99 -3.43 -25.85
C GLU A 755 16.15 -4.66 -24.96
N ILE A 756 16.64 -5.75 -25.54
CA ILE A 756 16.94 -6.99 -24.84
C ILE A 756 18.27 -6.82 -24.10
N ILE A 757 18.28 -7.15 -22.81
CA ILE A 757 19.48 -7.15 -21.99
C ILE A 757 20.26 -8.43 -22.30
N VAL A 758 21.40 -8.27 -22.96
CA VAL A 758 22.38 -9.35 -23.14
C VAL A 758 23.26 -9.31 -21.90
N GLY A 759 22.93 -10.14 -20.89
CA GLY A 759 23.53 -10.09 -19.55
C GLY A 759 25.06 -10.25 -19.52
N THR A 760 25.64 -10.10 -18.33
CA THR A 760 27.08 -10.33 -18.11
C THR A 760 27.50 -11.76 -18.48
N THR A 761 28.76 -11.96 -18.90
CA THR A 761 29.36 -13.27 -19.29
C THR A 761 29.51 -14.27 -18.13
N ARG A 762 28.69 -14.20 -17.08
CA ARG A 762 28.75 -15.10 -15.92
C ARG A 762 28.03 -16.41 -16.24
N ASP A 763 28.72 -17.54 -16.08
CA ASP A 763 28.17 -18.88 -16.32
C ASP A 763 27.00 -19.26 -15.39
N LYS A 764 26.86 -18.60 -14.24
CA LYS A 764 25.80 -18.84 -13.23
C LYS A 764 25.33 -17.52 -12.61
N PRO A 765 24.39 -16.78 -13.23
CA PRO A 765 23.92 -15.52 -12.69
C PRO A 765 23.18 -15.74 -11.34
N PRO A 766 23.34 -14.84 -10.36
CA PRO A 766 22.57 -14.87 -9.13
C PRO A 766 21.08 -14.64 -9.43
N LYS A 767 20.20 -15.31 -8.68
CA LYS A 767 18.74 -15.14 -8.81
C LYS A 767 18.22 -14.36 -7.59
N LEU A 768 17.28 -13.43 -7.77
CA LEU A 768 16.76 -12.58 -6.69
C LEU A 768 16.24 -13.39 -5.50
N PHE A 769 15.47 -14.44 -5.75
CA PHE A 769 14.83 -15.25 -4.71
C PHE A 769 15.79 -16.14 -3.89
N THR A 770 17.01 -16.40 -4.39
CA THR A 770 18.08 -17.14 -3.67
C THR A 770 19.25 -16.25 -3.27
N LEU A 771 19.27 -14.99 -3.71
CA LEU A 771 20.38 -14.04 -3.50
C LEU A 771 20.75 -13.87 -2.02
N ASN A 772 19.76 -13.95 -1.13
CA ASN A 772 19.93 -13.71 0.31
C ASN A 772 19.96 -14.99 1.15
N PHE A 773 20.07 -16.15 0.48
CA PHE A 773 20.10 -17.46 1.12
C PHE A 773 21.45 -17.81 1.73
#